data_AF-A0A137NTM3-F1
#
_entry.id   AF-A0A137NTM3-F1
#
_cell.length_a   1.000
_cell.length_b   1.000
_cell.length_c   1.000
_cell.angle_alpha   90.00
_cell.angle_beta   90.00
_cell.angle_gamma   90.00
#
_symmetry.space_group_name_H-M   'P 1'
#
loop_
_entity.id
_entity.type
_entity.pdbx_description
1 polymer ?
#
loop_
_entity_poly.entity_id
_entity_poly.type
_entity_poly.pdbx_seq_one_letter_code
_entity_poly.pdbx_strand_id
1 'polypeptide(L)'
;NDIPYISLLNQAFDNQLVIANQIGSPSIYGQSTHNRPEYGYGTILAQIKRRQQFVDLVTNVTLNSKLNIDTELRAGLSQWLLAKDSFEKSKAHSDSLIQLLAKSNIEGVSELEEINSQSYLFTKPSYWLVGSDEWSYDLSNSGLQNVISSGEDINILVLETENLDESQAKDVTRPRKKDLGLYAMNFGDVYVASSAINYSYSQAFKLVLEANEFKGPSVVLGYLPIVTGKDKDSLSDVVTLQQTKVAIDTGKWPIYRWLPSTEENGEDQFELFSSSIRKEIQAFLDRSSHLSALSRKVANIPKAQIGSQQINARAQIESKVQDAKDALNALLNGLNGPPLVVLYGSDGGRGEEVARRLDHGAKIRGFSSRCHPANEVPVEDIQHESIVLFVVSTAGQGEFPVNAKEFWKGLSASETTLPNLRFAVFGLGDSKYWPKEEDIIFYNKPGKDIHKKLASLNAQPIIDIGLGDDQDSDGFETQLQAWEPELWKALGAEVISGASDQFVLPTTLSDHDNKLQSNYMRGTIAEGLLDESTGGLSDRDTKLTKFHGIYQQDDRDIREERIERGLEFAYSFMARMRGCAGVFTTAQWLAMDKVAEEHCDGGLKITTRQTLQFHGILKKDLRKAIQGVNKALMTTLAACGDVNRNIMLTSVPVKKSIHDEIFQFSLKLDAHLLPNTNSYHEIWLDDKIVAGQAVQDVEPLYGPSYLPRKFKIAIAIPPSNDVDVRAHCLGYIAIIENDKVIGYNVTVGGGMGATHNNKKTYPRIADLLGFCTPEQAIEVGEKVMLIQRDFGERLNRKHARLKYTIEDMGAEKFKEELANRLGYPLQPAKPYEFKDNADKFGWQTDPDGLWHYNLYLENGRIRDTPGRPWKTGLREIANTHKDVFLLTPNQNLIIKNVKSEDKVKLQELMDKYNLSNVDFSQLRLNSMACVALPTCGLAMAEAERYLPKLIDRLDETILDCGLRDDSIIIRMSGCPNGCSRPYIAEIALVGKAPNTYNLFLGGGFYGDRVAKLYKESVDEEQILEVLRPLIKRYSLE
;
A
#
# COMPACT_ATOMS: atom_id res chain seq x y z
N ASN A 1 30.99 40.32 15.34
CA ASN A 1 31.66 39.21 16.05
C ASN A 1 30.67 38.21 16.63
N ASP A 2 29.43 38.63 16.85
CA ASP A 2 28.43 37.91 17.63
C ASP A 2 27.64 36.94 16.74
N ILE A 3 28.25 35.78 16.48
CA ILE A 3 27.51 34.59 16.03
C ILE A 3 26.95 33.94 17.30
N PRO A 4 25.62 33.74 17.45
CA PRO A 4 25.03 33.29 18.71
C PRO A 4 25.63 32.01 19.29
N TYR A 5 25.99 31.03 18.46
CA TYR A 5 26.68 29.81 18.90
C TYR A 5 28.14 30.04 19.36
N ILE A 6 28.83 31.07 18.86
CA ILE A 6 30.16 31.45 19.38
C ILE A 6 30.00 32.15 20.73
N SER A 7 29.00 33.01 20.90
CA SER A 7 28.66 33.59 22.20
C SER A 7 28.31 32.51 23.22
N LEU A 8 27.53 31.49 22.82
CA LEU A 8 27.21 30.29 23.60
C LEU A 8 28.46 29.54 24.07
N LEU A 9 29.42 29.27 23.17
CA LEU A 9 30.69 28.61 23.53
C LEU A 9 31.52 29.42 24.53
N ASN A 10 31.62 30.74 24.33
CA ASN A 10 32.33 31.63 25.26
C ASN A 10 31.65 31.67 26.63
N GLN A 11 30.32 31.61 26.69
CA GLN A 11 29.55 31.57 27.94
C GLN A 11 29.60 30.20 28.64
N ALA A 12 29.79 29.11 27.89
CA ALA A 12 29.92 27.76 28.43
C ALA A 12 31.32 27.47 29.00
N PHE A 13 32.38 27.93 28.32
CA PHE A 13 33.75 27.48 28.59
C PHE A 13 34.74 28.60 28.96
N ASP A 14 34.38 29.88 28.80
CA ASP A 14 35.14 31.04 29.30
C ASP A 14 36.65 30.94 28.95
N ASN A 15 37.57 31.12 29.91
CA ASN A 15 39.02 31.10 29.71
C ASN A 15 39.60 29.70 29.39
N GLN A 16 38.76 28.67 29.24
CA GLN A 16 39.17 27.31 28.83
C GLN A 16 38.85 27.02 27.36
N LEU A 17 38.13 27.89 26.65
CA LEU A 17 37.76 27.70 25.25
C LEU A 17 38.96 27.82 24.29
N VAL A 18 39.15 26.83 23.42
CA VAL A 18 40.16 26.88 22.34
C VAL A 18 39.49 26.54 21.00
N ILE A 19 39.14 27.57 20.22
CA ILE A 19 38.68 27.41 18.83
C ILE A 19 39.89 27.42 17.90
N ALA A 20 40.34 26.25 17.46
CA ALA A 20 41.63 26.10 16.80
C ALA A 20 41.72 26.70 15.37
N ASN A 21 40.58 26.95 14.73
CA ASN A 21 40.49 27.63 13.43
C ASN A 21 39.95 29.08 13.52
N GLN A 22 40.02 29.71 14.70
CA GLN A 22 39.51 31.07 14.90
C GLN A 22 40.33 32.13 14.15
N ILE A 23 39.65 32.93 13.32
CA ILE A 23 40.25 34.03 12.54
C ILE A 23 40.93 35.03 13.50
N GLY A 24 42.24 35.19 13.35
CA GLY A 24 43.06 36.12 14.12
C GLY A 24 43.97 35.50 15.20
N SER A 25 43.93 34.18 15.42
CA SER A 25 44.89 33.52 16.32
C SER A 25 46.34 33.67 15.83
N PRO A 26 47.33 33.95 16.71
CA PRO A 26 48.74 34.06 16.35
C PRO A 26 49.38 32.74 15.88
N SER A 27 48.67 31.61 15.94
CA SER A 27 49.10 30.33 15.36
C SER A 27 48.98 30.27 13.83
N ILE A 28 48.22 31.19 13.19
CA ILE A 28 47.73 31.02 11.82
C ILE A 28 48.58 31.75 10.77
N TYR A 29 49.18 31.00 9.84
CA TYR A 29 49.90 31.52 8.68
C TYR A 29 49.01 31.56 7.42
N GLY A 30 48.70 32.76 6.93
CA GLY A 30 48.22 33.01 5.55
C GLY A 30 46.70 33.17 5.37
N GLN A 31 46.29 34.13 4.55
CA GLN A 31 44.89 34.61 4.40
C GLN A 31 43.96 33.75 3.51
N SER A 32 44.33 32.52 3.15
CA SER A 32 43.61 31.73 2.13
C SER A 32 43.26 30.28 2.52
N THR A 33 43.50 29.88 3.78
CA THR A 33 43.30 28.50 4.28
C THR A 33 42.27 28.40 5.41
N HIS A 34 41.60 29.50 5.76
CA HIS A 34 40.99 29.73 7.08
C HIS A 34 39.78 28.86 7.51
N ASN A 35 39.20 28.02 6.63
CA ASN A 35 38.02 27.21 6.98
C ASN A 35 38.18 25.71 6.67
N ARG A 36 39.40 25.17 6.91
CA ARG A 36 39.76 23.76 6.71
C ARG A 36 40.00 23.05 8.05
N PRO A 37 39.20 22.02 8.41
CA PRO A 37 39.28 21.41 9.73
C PRO A 37 40.57 20.63 9.96
N GLU A 38 41.27 20.16 8.91
CA GLU A 38 42.54 19.43 9.03
C GLU A 38 43.64 20.28 9.67
N TYR A 39 43.63 21.59 9.41
CA TYR A 39 44.60 22.54 9.98
C TYR A 39 44.33 22.83 11.46
N GLY A 40 43.05 23.01 11.82
CA GLY A 40 42.64 23.13 13.22
C GLY A 40 42.91 21.85 14.00
N TYR A 41 42.58 20.69 13.42
CA TYR A 41 42.87 19.36 13.97
C TYR A 41 44.36 19.15 14.24
N GLY A 42 45.24 19.44 13.28
CA GLY A 42 46.69 19.38 13.48
C GLY A 42 47.20 20.32 14.58
N THR A 43 46.55 21.47 14.75
CA THR A 43 46.85 22.42 15.84
C THR A 43 46.41 21.86 17.21
N ILE A 44 45.24 21.20 17.28
CA ILE A 44 44.73 20.56 18.50
C ILE A 44 45.61 19.38 18.90
N LEU A 45 45.97 18.49 17.96
CA LEU A 45 46.89 17.36 18.22
C LEU A 45 48.22 17.81 18.83
N ALA A 46 48.77 18.93 18.35
CA ALA A 46 50.00 19.50 18.90
C ALA A 46 49.82 19.99 20.36
N GLN A 47 48.64 20.52 20.71
CA GLN A 47 48.32 20.96 22.07
C GLN A 47 48.01 19.78 23.01
N ILE A 48 47.26 18.78 22.55
CA ILE A 48 47.02 17.50 23.27
C ILE A 48 48.38 16.86 23.60
N LYS A 49 49.25 16.70 22.61
CA LYS A 49 50.58 16.10 22.80
C LYS A 49 51.46 16.90 23.77
N ARG A 50 51.44 18.24 23.70
CA ARG A 50 52.15 19.10 24.64
C ARG A 50 51.61 18.97 26.07
N ARG A 51 50.28 18.90 26.23
CA ARG A 51 49.63 18.69 27.53
C ARG A 51 49.97 17.31 28.11
N GLN A 52 50.06 16.27 27.28
CA GLN A 52 50.51 14.95 27.73
C GLN A 52 51.96 14.99 28.22
N GLN A 53 52.88 15.62 27.48
CA GLN A 53 54.27 15.78 27.92
C GLN A 53 54.39 16.53 29.26
N PHE A 54 53.53 17.52 29.50
CA PHE A 54 53.43 18.21 30.79
C PHE A 54 52.87 17.31 31.92
N VAL A 55 51.85 16.48 31.63
CA VAL A 55 51.34 15.46 32.56
C VAL A 55 52.42 14.44 32.90
N ASP A 56 53.22 14.00 31.93
CA ASP A 56 54.33 13.07 32.13
C ASP A 56 55.42 13.70 33.02
N LEU A 57 55.77 14.97 32.79
CA LEU A 57 56.70 15.74 33.62
C LEU A 57 56.22 15.84 35.07
N VAL A 58 54.96 16.27 35.29
CA VAL A 58 54.34 16.35 36.63
C VAL A 58 54.29 14.98 37.31
N THR A 59 54.01 13.90 36.56
CA THR A 59 54.00 12.53 37.07
C THR A 59 55.40 12.10 37.52
N ASN A 60 56.43 12.32 36.70
CA ASN A 60 57.82 12.00 37.03
C ASN A 60 58.31 12.77 38.26
N VAL A 61 58.01 14.07 38.37
CA VAL A 61 58.34 14.91 39.52
C VAL A 61 57.63 14.42 40.80
N THR A 62 56.36 14.05 40.69
CA THR A 62 55.57 13.55 41.84
C THR A 62 56.11 12.22 42.36
N LEU A 63 56.43 11.28 41.47
CA LEU A 63 56.91 9.92 41.79
C LEU A 63 58.40 9.87 42.21
N ASN A 64 59.22 10.85 41.81
CA ASN A 64 60.65 10.86 42.14
C ASN A 64 60.90 11.22 43.62
N SER A 65 61.09 10.19 44.44
CA SER A 65 61.35 10.30 45.89
C SER A 65 62.71 10.92 46.24
N LYS A 66 63.59 11.21 45.26
CA LYS A 66 64.87 11.90 45.48
C LYS A 66 64.75 13.43 45.37
N LEU A 67 63.64 13.95 44.83
CA LEU A 67 63.40 15.39 44.78
C LEU A 67 62.83 15.89 46.12
N ASN A 68 63.48 16.93 46.67
CA ASN A 68 63.12 17.60 47.91
C ASN A 68 61.94 18.56 47.73
N ILE A 69 60.77 17.98 47.47
CA ILE A 69 59.49 18.69 47.26
C ILE A 69 58.73 18.71 48.58
N ASP A 70 58.12 19.85 48.93
CA ASP A 70 57.21 19.96 50.07
C ASP A 70 56.09 18.91 49.99
N THR A 71 55.83 18.25 51.11
CA THR A 71 54.66 17.42 51.37
C THR A 71 53.34 18.02 50.90
N GLU A 72 53.09 19.33 51.13
CA GLU A 72 51.83 19.97 50.72
C GLU A 72 51.74 20.10 49.18
N LEU A 73 52.84 20.53 48.54
CA LEU A 73 52.91 20.62 47.07
C LEU A 73 52.82 19.23 46.41
N ARG A 74 53.52 18.21 46.92
CA ARG A 74 53.45 16.83 46.39
C ARG A 74 52.04 16.24 46.56
N ALA A 75 51.33 16.57 47.63
CA ALA A 75 49.92 16.20 47.79
C ALA A 75 49.02 16.92 46.77
N GLY A 76 49.20 18.22 46.55
CA GLY A 76 48.47 18.99 45.54
C GLY A 76 48.66 18.48 44.11
N LEU A 77 49.91 18.20 43.71
CA LEU A 77 50.22 17.60 42.41
C LEU A 77 49.58 16.22 42.24
N SER A 78 49.58 15.39 43.30
CA SER A 78 48.92 14.08 43.30
C SER A 78 47.40 14.18 43.15
N GLN A 79 46.74 15.13 43.83
CA GLN A 79 45.30 15.38 43.68
C GLN A 79 44.96 15.87 42.26
N TRP A 80 45.78 16.76 41.69
CA TRP A 80 45.59 17.22 40.31
C TRP A 80 45.76 16.09 39.29
N LEU A 81 46.75 15.19 39.45
CA LEU A 81 46.92 14.04 38.57
C LEU A 81 45.70 13.09 38.54
N LEU A 82 44.92 13.03 39.63
CA LEU A 82 43.64 12.30 39.70
C LEU A 82 42.47 13.08 39.08
N ALA A 83 42.60 14.40 38.90
CA ALA A 83 41.57 15.30 38.39
C ALA A 83 41.82 15.80 36.96
N LYS A 84 43.00 15.55 36.38
CA LYS A 84 43.54 16.18 35.16
C LYS A 84 42.65 16.07 33.90
N ASP A 85 41.77 15.07 33.84
CA ASP A 85 40.90 14.79 32.69
C ASP A 85 39.46 15.31 32.88
N SER A 86 39.12 15.81 34.07
CA SER A 86 37.82 16.38 34.39
C SER A 86 37.85 17.91 34.24
N PHE A 87 36.99 18.45 33.38
CA PHE A 87 36.99 19.87 33.00
C PHE A 87 36.87 20.83 34.20
N GLU A 88 35.91 20.58 35.11
CA GLU A 88 35.72 21.39 36.32
C GLU A 88 36.83 21.19 37.35
N LYS A 89 37.12 19.92 37.70
CA LYS A 89 38.04 19.58 38.80
C LYS A 89 39.48 20.00 38.48
N SER A 90 39.88 19.88 37.21
CA SER A 90 41.17 20.36 36.71
C SER A 90 41.39 21.85 37.01
N LYS A 91 40.35 22.70 36.91
CA LYS A 91 40.40 24.13 37.24
C LYS A 91 40.40 24.38 38.76
N ALA A 92 39.52 23.70 39.50
CA ALA A 92 39.49 23.81 40.96
C ALA A 92 40.83 23.44 41.62
N HIS A 93 41.55 22.45 41.07
CA HIS A 93 42.88 22.08 41.53
C HIS A 93 44.02 22.94 40.93
N SER A 94 43.89 23.49 39.71
CA SER A 94 44.91 24.40 39.14
C SER A 94 45.08 25.66 39.97
N ASP A 95 43.97 26.28 40.38
CA ASP A 95 43.99 27.58 41.07
C ASP A 95 44.61 27.46 42.47
N SER A 96 44.45 26.30 43.10
CA SER A 96 45.13 25.93 44.35
C SER A 96 46.62 25.61 44.12
N LEU A 97 46.95 24.84 43.08
CA LEU A 97 48.34 24.49 42.75
C LEU A 97 49.20 25.69 42.38
N ILE A 98 48.66 26.65 41.61
CA ILE A 98 49.36 27.88 41.24
C ILE A 98 49.69 28.70 42.50
N GLN A 99 48.79 28.73 43.48
CA GLN A 99 49.05 29.37 44.78
C GLN A 99 50.05 28.60 45.66
N LEU A 100 50.10 27.27 45.58
CA LEU A 100 51.10 26.46 46.31
C LEU A 100 52.49 26.59 45.67
N LEU A 101 52.59 26.57 44.35
CA LEU A 101 53.82 26.84 43.60
C LEU A 101 54.36 28.23 43.93
N ALA A 102 53.52 29.27 43.90
CA ALA A 102 53.92 30.64 44.23
C ALA A 102 54.35 30.87 45.70
N LYS A 103 54.07 29.90 46.61
CA LYS A 103 54.56 29.89 48.01
C LYS A 103 55.77 28.99 48.23
N SER A 104 56.04 28.08 47.29
CA SER A 104 57.12 27.09 47.40
C SER A 104 58.45 27.71 46.98
N ASN A 105 59.54 27.32 47.65
CA ASN A 105 60.88 27.77 47.25
C ASN A 105 61.39 26.94 46.05
N ILE A 106 61.01 27.36 44.84
CA ILE A 106 61.24 26.63 43.58
C ILE A 106 62.71 26.64 43.12
N GLU A 107 63.50 27.65 43.52
CA GLU A 107 64.88 27.86 43.03
C GLU A 107 65.77 26.62 43.19
N GLY A 108 66.32 26.14 42.08
CA GLY A 108 67.30 25.04 42.05
C GLY A 108 66.73 23.66 41.75
N VAL A 109 65.45 23.56 41.39
CA VAL A 109 64.85 22.32 40.83
C VAL A 109 64.29 22.63 39.44
N SER A 110 65.08 22.33 38.41
CA SER A 110 64.79 22.59 36.99
C SER A 110 63.40 22.12 36.55
N GLU A 111 62.97 20.96 37.04
CA GLU A 111 61.69 20.35 36.67
C GLU A 111 60.49 21.08 37.32
N LEU A 112 60.67 21.72 38.49
CA LEU A 112 59.64 22.58 39.09
C LEU A 112 59.61 23.98 38.45
N GLU A 113 60.77 24.50 38.05
CA GLU A 113 60.87 25.74 37.27
C GLU A 113 60.16 25.58 35.90
N GLU A 114 60.36 24.45 35.21
CA GLU A 114 59.66 24.14 33.96
C GLU A 114 58.14 23.97 34.17
N ILE A 115 57.71 23.23 35.21
CA ILE A 115 56.28 23.07 35.54
C ILE A 115 55.62 24.43 35.80
N ASN A 116 56.27 25.31 36.57
CA ASN A 116 55.76 26.65 36.85
C ASN A 116 55.64 27.50 35.58
N SER A 117 56.63 27.42 34.68
CA SER A 117 56.62 28.13 33.39
C SER A 117 55.50 27.66 32.43
N GLN A 118 54.99 26.44 32.62
CA GLN A 118 53.92 25.83 31.82
C GLN A 118 52.60 25.66 32.59
N SER A 119 52.44 26.38 33.70
CA SER A 119 51.28 26.30 34.61
C SER A 119 49.90 26.50 33.97
N TYR A 120 49.81 27.18 32.82
CA TYR A 120 48.57 27.29 32.03
C TYR A 120 48.07 25.93 31.48
N LEU A 121 48.91 24.87 31.46
CA LEU A 121 48.53 23.51 31.07
C LEU A 121 47.89 22.69 32.21
N PHE A 122 47.87 23.20 33.44
CA PHE A 122 47.16 22.54 34.55
C PHE A 122 45.66 22.42 34.28
N THR A 123 45.05 23.40 33.62
CA THR A 123 43.62 23.41 33.29
C THR A 123 43.34 22.56 32.04
N LYS A 124 42.26 21.77 32.00
CA LYS A 124 41.79 21.11 30.76
C LYS A 124 41.15 22.19 29.86
N PRO A 125 41.67 22.45 28.65
CA PRO A 125 40.99 23.27 27.66
C PRO A 125 39.84 22.49 26.99
N SER A 126 38.88 23.22 26.44
CA SER A 126 37.82 22.71 25.58
C SER A 126 38.20 22.97 24.12
N TYR A 127 38.55 21.92 23.37
CA TYR A 127 38.97 22.03 21.97
C TYR A 127 37.77 22.02 21.03
N TRP A 128 37.65 23.07 20.20
CA TRP A 128 36.58 23.23 19.21
C TRP A 128 37.12 23.54 17.80
N LEU A 129 36.46 22.96 16.81
CA LEU A 129 36.49 23.36 15.40
C LEU A 129 35.12 23.92 15.01
N VAL A 130 35.09 25.05 14.29
CA VAL A 130 33.83 25.67 13.84
C VAL A 130 33.78 25.77 12.33
N GLY A 131 32.75 25.21 11.70
CA GLY A 131 32.56 25.19 10.25
C GLY A 131 31.20 25.67 9.77
N SER A 132 31.08 25.81 8.46
CA SER A 132 29.86 26.13 7.71
C SER A 132 29.26 24.87 7.07
N ASP A 133 28.03 24.97 6.58
CA ASP A 133 27.34 23.91 5.84
C ASP A 133 28.10 23.42 4.60
N GLU A 134 29.03 24.23 4.05
CA GLU A 134 30.00 23.91 3.00
C GLU A 134 30.72 22.57 3.24
N TRP A 135 31.06 22.24 4.49
CA TRP A 135 31.71 20.97 4.84
C TRP A 135 30.83 19.74 4.53
N SER A 136 29.50 19.91 4.47
CA SER A 136 28.52 18.85 4.21
C SER A 136 28.39 18.46 2.73
N TYR A 137 28.99 19.22 1.81
CA TYR A 137 28.95 18.90 0.36
C TYR A 137 30.03 17.87 -0.02
N ASP A 138 31.23 17.98 0.55
CA ASP A 138 32.32 17.02 0.36
C ASP A 138 33.03 16.68 1.68
N LEU A 139 32.36 15.87 2.50
CA LEU A 139 32.85 15.29 3.76
C LEU A 139 34.24 14.61 3.67
N SER A 140 34.61 14.16 2.46
CA SER A 140 35.85 13.45 2.15
C SER A 140 37.01 14.41 1.85
N ASN A 141 36.85 15.34 0.89
CA ASN A 141 37.90 16.31 0.54
C ASN A 141 37.98 17.52 1.50
N SER A 142 36.98 17.72 2.36
CA SER A 142 37.06 18.67 3.49
C SER A 142 37.86 18.11 4.67
N GLY A 143 38.27 16.85 4.64
CA GLY A 143 39.06 16.22 5.71
C GLY A 143 38.34 16.07 7.07
N LEU A 144 37.07 16.49 7.16
CA LEU A 144 36.21 16.32 8.34
C LEU A 144 36.11 14.84 8.77
N GLN A 145 36.07 13.92 7.79
CA GLN A 145 36.18 12.48 8.02
C GLN A 145 37.39 12.10 8.89
N ASN A 146 38.56 12.71 8.68
CA ASN A 146 39.79 12.36 9.42
C ASN A 146 39.78 12.84 10.87
N VAL A 147 38.99 13.89 11.17
CA VAL A 147 38.79 14.37 12.55
C VAL A 147 37.80 13.46 13.27
N ILE A 148 36.70 13.11 12.61
CA ILE A 148 35.68 12.20 13.15
C ILE A 148 36.28 10.80 13.40
N SER A 149 37.06 10.26 12.46
CA SER A 149 37.70 8.94 12.61
C SER A 149 38.99 8.94 13.44
N SER A 150 39.24 9.97 14.26
CA SER A 150 40.47 10.08 15.07
C SER A 150 40.37 9.38 16.43
N GLY A 151 39.19 9.35 17.02
CA GLY A 151 38.99 8.96 18.43
C GLY A 151 39.46 10.01 19.46
N GLU A 152 39.96 11.17 19.03
CA GLU A 152 40.49 12.22 19.91
C GLU A 152 39.36 13.09 20.52
N ASP A 153 39.60 13.62 21.72
CA ASP A 153 38.71 14.50 22.50
C ASP A 153 38.60 15.90 21.84
N ILE A 154 37.76 15.99 20.80
CA ILE A 154 37.66 17.14 19.89
C ILE A 154 36.21 17.41 19.50
N ASN A 155 35.76 18.65 19.75
CA ASN A 155 34.40 19.09 19.44
C ASN A 155 34.34 19.77 18.07
N ILE A 156 33.27 19.52 17.31
CA ILE A 156 33.04 20.08 15.99
C ILE A 156 31.66 20.72 15.93
N LEU A 157 31.61 22.04 15.80
CA LEU A 157 30.39 22.82 15.59
C LEU A 157 30.23 23.13 14.10
N VAL A 158 29.15 22.69 13.46
CA VAL A 158 28.83 23.02 12.06
C VAL A 158 27.54 23.83 12.00
N LEU A 159 27.63 25.03 11.44
CA LEU A 159 26.54 25.99 11.37
C LEU A 159 25.80 25.88 10.03
N GLU A 160 24.49 25.61 10.10
CA GLU A 160 23.59 25.59 8.95
C GLU A 160 23.01 26.99 8.74
N THR A 161 23.59 27.72 7.80
CA THR A 161 23.29 29.13 7.51
C THR A 161 22.50 29.28 6.20
N GLU A 162 21.31 28.69 6.15
CA GLU A 162 20.40 28.81 5.00
C GLU A 162 19.97 30.28 4.78
N ASN A 163 20.07 30.78 3.55
CA ASN A 163 19.67 32.15 3.21
C ASN A 163 18.16 32.22 2.91
N LEU A 164 17.43 33.02 3.69
CA LEU A 164 15.98 33.16 3.60
C LEU A 164 15.49 34.04 2.43
N ASP A 165 16.36 34.86 1.84
CA ASP A 165 15.99 35.76 0.73
C ASP A 165 16.14 35.13 -0.67
N GLU A 166 16.85 33.99 -0.82
CA GLU A 166 17.07 33.32 -2.11
C GLU A 166 15.85 32.48 -2.58
N SER A 167 14.70 33.16 -2.64
CA SER A 167 13.57 32.66 -3.42
C SER A 167 13.93 32.64 -4.91
N GLN A 168 13.95 31.44 -5.51
CA GLN A 168 14.04 31.19 -6.95
C GLN A 168 15.34 31.60 -7.68
N ALA A 169 16.52 31.19 -7.19
CA ALA A 169 17.77 31.27 -7.97
C ALA A 169 18.47 29.91 -8.16
N LYS A 170 18.90 29.66 -9.40
CA LYS A 170 19.57 28.44 -9.89
C LYS A 170 20.92 28.21 -9.22
N ASP A 171 21.24 26.94 -8.94
CA ASP A 171 22.52 26.38 -9.34
C ASP A 171 22.40 24.89 -9.68
N VAL A 172 22.54 24.55 -10.96
CA VAL A 172 22.46 23.16 -11.47
C VAL A 172 23.80 22.41 -11.29
N THR A 173 24.85 23.10 -10.82
CA THR A 173 26.21 22.56 -10.74
C THR A 173 26.66 22.17 -9.34
N ARG A 174 25.93 22.54 -8.27
CA ARG A 174 26.29 22.16 -6.90
C ARG A 174 25.99 20.69 -6.63
N PRO A 175 26.92 19.92 -6.03
CA PRO A 175 26.68 18.53 -5.65
C PRO A 175 25.59 18.44 -4.56
N ARG A 176 24.90 17.30 -4.48
CA ARG A 176 23.87 17.07 -3.46
C ARG A 176 24.50 17.07 -2.06
N LYS A 177 24.10 18.04 -1.23
CA LYS A 177 24.45 18.15 0.20
C LYS A 177 24.15 16.84 0.93
N LYS A 178 25.11 16.37 1.72
CA LYS A 178 25.01 15.12 2.51
C LYS A 178 24.52 15.46 3.92
N ASP A 179 23.82 14.53 4.56
CA ASP A 179 23.41 14.70 5.96
C ASP A 179 24.61 14.38 6.88
N LEU A 180 25.27 15.42 7.41
CA LEU A 180 26.44 15.29 8.27
C LEU A 180 26.12 14.60 9.60
N GLY A 181 24.92 14.82 10.16
CA GLY A 181 24.53 14.19 11.43
C GLY A 181 24.38 12.69 11.25
N LEU A 182 23.67 12.27 10.21
CA LEU A 182 23.59 10.86 9.83
C LEU A 182 24.97 10.28 9.47
N TYR A 183 25.84 11.02 8.78
CA TYR A 183 27.19 10.56 8.48
C TYR A 183 28.01 10.30 9.74
N ALA A 184 28.02 11.22 10.71
CA ALA A 184 28.72 11.06 11.97
C ALA A 184 28.15 9.90 12.82
N MET A 185 26.81 9.74 12.86
CA MET A 185 26.17 8.63 13.56
C MET A 185 26.55 7.23 13.01
N ASN A 186 26.98 7.12 11.75
CA ASN A 186 27.41 5.84 11.16
C ASN A 186 28.78 5.35 11.65
N PHE A 187 29.58 6.15 12.35
CA PHE A 187 30.84 5.70 12.96
C PHE A 187 30.61 4.94 14.27
N GLY A 188 29.53 5.27 14.99
CA GLY A 188 29.07 4.53 16.17
C GLY A 188 29.75 4.90 17.50
N ASP A 189 30.87 5.62 17.47
CA ASP A 189 31.66 6.10 18.62
C ASP A 189 31.67 7.64 18.78
N VAL A 190 30.85 8.34 17.98
CA VAL A 190 30.80 9.81 17.88
C VAL A 190 29.53 10.35 18.56
N TYR A 191 29.65 11.34 19.45
CA TYR A 191 28.49 12.10 19.95
C TYR A 191 27.94 13.02 18.85
N VAL A 192 26.63 12.99 18.58
CA VAL A 192 26.02 13.83 17.55
C VAL A 192 24.79 14.54 18.08
N ALA A 193 24.75 15.86 18.00
CA ALA A 193 23.61 16.66 18.41
C ALA A 193 23.12 17.57 17.27
N SER A 194 21.81 17.67 17.10
CA SER A 194 21.16 18.65 16.23
C SER A 194 20.41 19.67 17.08
N SER A 195 20.74 20.93 16.92
CA SER A 195 20.26 22.04 17.76
C SER A 195 19.76 23.22 16.93
N ALA A 196 18.92 24.05 17.54
CA ALA A 196 18.55 25.37 17.02
C ALA A 196 18.45 26.36 18.19
N ILE A 197 19.45 27.23 18.33
CA ILE A 197 19.53 28.21 19.43
C ILE A 197 18.32 29.16 19.47
N ASN A 198 17.74 29.44 18.30
CA ASN A 198 16.53 30.23 18.09
C ASN A 198 15.22 29.50 18.46
N TYR A 199 15.27 28.19 18.74
CA TYR A 199 14.13 27.42 19.25
C TYR A 199 14.21 27.23 20.78
N SER A 200 15.40 26.85 21.27
CA SER A 200 15.66 26.68 22.69
C SER A 200 17.14 26.90 23.02
N TYR A 201 17.45 28.07 23.57
CA TYR A 201 18.80 28.41 24.02
C TYR A 201 19.31 27.46 25.11
N SER A 202 18.47 27.12 26.10
CA SER A 202 18.86 26.23 27.21
C SER A 202 19.16 24.81 26.75
N GLN A 203 18.47 24.34 25.72
CA GLN A 203 18.76 23.07 25.05
C GLN A 203 20.07 23.13 24.26
N ALA A 204 20.29 24.17 23.47
CA ALA A 204 21.55 24.34 22.74
C ALA A 204 22.75 24.41 23.71
N PHE A 205 22.60 25.10 24.85
CA PHE A 205 23.59 25.14 25.93
C PHE A 205 23.84 23.75 26.53
N LYS A 206 22.79 23.00 26.89
CA LYS A 206 22.89 21.62 27.39
C LYS A 206 23.67 20.71 26.43
N LEU A 207 23.28 20.68 25.15
CA LEU A 207 23.89 19.82 24.13
C LEU A 207 25.36 20.17 23.86
N VAL A 208 25.76 21.43 24.04
CA VAL A 208 27.16 21.90 23.92
C VAL A 208 28.00 21.51 25.15
N LEU A 209 27.43 21.52 26.35
CA LEU A 209 28.11 21.00 27.55
C LEU A 209 28.32 19.48 27.45
N GLU A 210 27.27 18.72 27.11
CA GLU A 210 27.35 17.27 26.92
C GLU A 210 28.39 16.87 25.86
N ALA A 211 28.48 17.62 24.75
CA ALA A 211 29.49 17.42 23.73
C ALA A 211 30.93 17.48 24.29
N ASN A 212 31.21 18.42 25.20
CA ASN A 212 32.52 18.63 25.82
C ASN A 212 32.81 17.68 27.01
N GLU A 213 31.78 17.09 27.61
CA GLU A 213 31.93 16.01 28.60
C GLU A 213 32.13 14.63 27.94
N PHE A 214 31.71 14.47 26.69
CA PHE A 214 31.95 13.27 25.90
C PHE A 214 33.45 13.07 25.61
N LYS A 215 33.95 11.85 25.87
CA LYS A 215 35.37 11.50 25.71
C LYS A 215 35.65 10.95 24.32
N GLY A 216 35.69 11.83 23.32
CA GLY A 216 35.97 11.46 21.94
C GLY A 216 35.52 12.53 20.96
N PRO A 217 35.40 12.20 19.66
CA PRO A 217 34.91 13.13 18.65
C PRO A 217 33.43 13.47 18.90
N SER A 218 33.09 14.76 18.86
CA SER A 218 31.72 15.25 18.99
C SER A 218 31.32 16.16 17.83
N VAL A 219 30.07 16.07 17.37
CA VAL A 219 29.53 16.83 16.23
C VAL A 219 28.22 17.50 16.60
N VAL A 220 28.25 18.81 16.78
CA VAL A 220 27.08 19.66 17.05
C VAL A 220 26.68 20.40 15.79
N LEU A 221 25.48 20.11 15.28
CA LEU A 221 24.85 20.86 14.19
C LEU A 221 24.03 22.01 14.79
N GLY A 222 24.26 23.23 14.30
CA GLY A 222 23.57 24.43 14.76
C GLY A 222 22.79 25.12 13.65
N TYR A 223 21.46 25.10 13.73
CA TYR A 223 20.60 25.80 12.78
C TYR A 223 20.57 27.31 13.06
N LEU A 224 21.02 28.10 12.09
CA LEU A 224 21.11 29.56 12.19
C LEU A 224 20.84 30.21 10.82
N PRO A 225 19.60 30.18 10.32
CA PRO A 225 19.24 30.77 9.03
C PRO A 225 19.45 32.29 9.04
N ILE A 226 19.80 32.84 7.88
CA ILE A 226 20.23 34.24 7.72
C ILE A 226 19.28 34.98 6.75
N VAL A 227 18.98 36.24 7.08
CA VAL A 227 18.28 37.19 6.19
C VAL A 227 19.30 38.16 5.58
N THR A 228 19.26 38.37 4.26
CA THR A 228 20.19 39.22 3.49
C THR A 228 19.48 40.26 2.62
N GLY A 229 18.59 41.06 3.23
CA GLY A 229 17.85 42.15 2.58
C GLY A 229 18.37 43.56 2.90
N LYS A 230 17.76 44.58 2.25
CA LYS A 230 17.97 46.00 2.58
C LYS A 230 17.26 46.42 3.86
N ASP A 231 16.14 45.78 4.18
CA ASP A 231 15.28 46.11 5.33
C ASP A 231 15.70 45.35 6.59
N LYS A 232 17.00 45.40 6.89
CA LYS A 232 17.65 44.52 7.88
C LYS A 232 17.24 44.79 9.34
N ASP A 233 16.73 45.99 9.61
CA ASP A 233 16.62 46.54 10.97
C ASP A 233 15.19 46.56 11.56
N SER A 234 14.21 45.89 10.94
CA SER A 234 12.79 45.97 11.36
C SER A 234 11.98 44.67 11.39
N LEU A 235 12.42 43.58 10.73
CA LEU A 235 11.66 42.33 10.61
C LEU A 235 12.48 41.05 10.80
N SER A 236 13.82 41.12 10.85
CA SER A 236 14.72 39.96 10.80
C SER A 236 14.40 38.87 11.83
N ASP A 237 14.35 39.24 13.10
CA ASP A 237 14.49 38.26 14.19
C ASP A 237 13.19 37.47 14.39
N VAL A 238 12.04 38.13 14.28
CA VAL A 238 10.72 37.49 14.35
C VAL A 238 10.51 36.52 13.19
N VAL A 239 10.92 36.90 11.97
CA VAL A 239 10.88 36.00 10.80
C VAL A 239 11.83 34.82 10.98
N THR A 240 13.05 35.07 11.50
CA THR A 240 14.05 34.02 11.76
C THR A 240 13.56 33.02 12.82
N LEU A 241 12.91 33.49 13.89
CA LEU A 241 12.27 32.65 14.91
C LEU A 241 11.10 31.84 14.33
N GLN A 242 10.23 32.48 13.52
CA GLN A 242 9.10 31.80 12.87
C GLN A 242 9.56 30.71 11.88
N GLN A 243 10.54 31.01 11.03
CA GLN A 243 11.09 30.05 10.08
C GLN A 243 11.87 28.92 10.78
N THR A 244 12.56 29.23 11.89
CA THR A 244 13.17 28.19 12.75
C THR A 244 12.09 27.24 13.26
N LYS A 245 11.01 27.76 13.85
CA LYS A 245 9.90 26.92 14.34
C LYS A 245 9.24 26.11 13.23
N VAL A 246 8.96 26.71 12.07
CA VAL A 246 8.37 26.00 10.93
C VAL A 246 9.29 24.88 10.45
N ALA A 247 10.60 25.10 10.35
CA ALA A 247 11.56 24.07 9.95
C ALA A 247 11.59 22.87 10.92
N ILE A 248 11.37 23.10 12.21
CA ILE A 248 11.36 22.06 13.25
C ILE A 248 10.02 21.32 13.26
N ASP A 249 8.90 22.04 13.31
CA ASP A 249 7.55 21.46 13.34
C ASP A 249 7.28 20.60 12.09
N THR A 250 7.75 21.04 10.92
CA THR A 250 7.64 20.28 9.64
C THR A 250 8.64 19.14 9.50
N GLY A 251 9.60 18.99 10.42
CA GLY A 251 10.67 17.98 10.33
C GLY A 251 11.76 18.28 9.30
N LYS A 252 11.77 19.48 8.68
CA LYS A 252 12.87 19.93 7.81
C LYS A 252 14.20 19.93 8.57
N TRP A 253 14.20 20.41 9.82
CA TRP A 253 15.35 20.38 10.73
C TRP A 253 14.94 19.74 12.07
N PRO A 254 15.11 18.41 12.24
CA PRO A 254 14.79 17.74 13.50
C PRO A 254 15.84 18.07 14.57
N ILE A 255 15.40 18.27 15.81
CA ILE A 255 16.27 18.52 16.97
C ILE A 255 16.38 17.22 17.76
N TYR A 256 17.60 16.73 17.92
CA TYR A 256 17.87 15.43 18.53
C TYR A 256 19.26 15.37 19.18
N ARG A 257 19.45 14.40 20.07
CA ARG A 257 20.73 13.97 20.62
C ARG A 257 20.96 12.51 20.24
N TRP A 258 22.16 12.17 19.81
CA TRP A 258 22.68 10.81 19.69
C TRP A 258 23.90 10.68 20.60
N LEU A 259 23.78 9.83 21.62
CA LEU A 259 24.86 9.47 22.52
C LEU A 259 25.29 8.03 22.18
N PRO A 260 26.49 7.80 21.64
CA PRO A 260 26.98 6.44 21.37
C PRO A 260 27.08 5.68 22.69
N SER A 261 26.52 4.47 22.75
CA SER A 261 26.43 3.69 23.98
C SER A 261 27.78 3.11 24.38
N THR A 262 28.41 3.68 25.41
CA THR A 262 29.29 2.90 26.29
C THR A 262 28.45 1.99 27.18
N GLU A 263 28.97 0.82 27.54
CA GLU A 263 28.24 -0.19 28.33
C GLU A 263 27.95 0.25 29.78
N GLU A 264 28.49 1.39 30.22
CA GLU A 264 28.49 1.84 31.62
C GLU A 264 27.33 2.80 31.99
N ASN A 265 26.76 3.57 31.05
CA ASN A 265 25.93 4.73 31.38
C ASN A 265 24.40 4.54 31.29
N GLY A 266 23.90 3.58 30.50
CA GLY A 266 22.47 3.22 30.47
C GLY A 266 21.48 4.28 29.96
N GLU A 267 21.93 5.41 29.42
CA GLU A 267 21.07 6.41 28.78
C GLU A 267 20.55 5.95 27.40
N ASP A 268 19.42 6.51 26.96
CA ASP A 268 18.90 6.26 25.62
C ASP A 268 19.83 6.85 24.54
N GLN A 269 20.32 5.96 23.66
CA GLN A 269 21.22 6.28 22.55
C GLN A 269 20.71 7.40 21.63
N PHE A 270 19.39 7.60 21.54
CA PHE A 270 18.78 8.64 20.73
C PHE A 270 17.60 9.29 21.45
N GLU A 271 17.62 10.62 21.54
CA GLU A 271 16.59 11.44 22.18
C GLU A 271 16.08 12.48 21.18
N LEU A 272 14.80 12.39 20.79
CA LEU A 272 14.15 13.33 19.87
C LEU A 272 13.44 14.44 20.66
N PHE A 273 13.72 15.69 20.33
CA PHE A 273 13.11 16.86 20.97
C PHE A 273 12.16 17.65 20.07
N SER A 274 12.15 17.38 18.76
CA SER A 274 11.18 17.91 17.81
C SER A 274 9.97 16.98 17.68
N SER A 275 8.80 17.52 17.31
CA SER A 275 7.58 16.72 17.07
C SER A 275 7.69 15.76 15.86
N SER A 276 8.72 15.95 15.04
CA SER A 276 8.87 15.43 13.70
C SER A 276 10.34 15.02 13.48
N ILE A 277 10.58 13.95 12.71
CA ILE A 277 11.90 13.40 12.39
C ILE A 277 12.04 13.11 10.89
N ARG A 278 13.25 13.28 10.32
CA ARG A 278 13.54 12.96 8.91
C ARG A 278 13.45 11.45 8.67
N LYS A 279 12.93 11.05 7.50
CA LYS A 279 12.76 9.63 7.14
C LYS A 279 14.10 8.88 7.03
N GLU A 280 15.18 9.53 6.62
CA GLU A 280 16.51 8.91 6.56
C GLU A 280 17.07 8.61 7.96
N ILE A 281 16.84 9.52 8.93
CA ILE A 281 17.24 9.32 10.32
C ILE A 281 16.34 8.26 10.97
N GLN A 282 15.03 8.29 10.73
CA GLN A 282 14.13 7.23 11.17
C GLN A 282 14.56 5.86 10.62
N ALA A 283 14.85 5.74 9.32
CA ALA A 283 15.30 4.47 8.73
C ALA A 283 16.68 4.00 9.23
N PHE A 284 17.56 4.92 9.66
CA PHE A 284 18.78 4.57 10.38
C PHE A 284 18.47 4.05 11.79
N LEU A 285 17.58 4.71 12.52
CA LEU A 285 17.12 4.30 13.85
C LEU A 285 16.31 3.00 13.82
N ASP A 286 15.57 2.70 12.74
CA ASP A 286 14.86 1.43 12.57
C ASP A 286 15.86 0.27 12.39
N ARG A 287 16.95 0.50 11.64
CA ARG A 287 18.05 -0.49 11.49
C ARG A 287 18.89 -0.62 12.77
N SER A 288 19.21 0.52 13.39
CA SER A 288 19.99 0.57 14.63
C SER A 288 19.21 0.00 15.81
N SER A 289 17.90 0.22 15.88
CA SER A 289 17.02 -0.42 16.88
C SER A 289 16.79 -1.90 16.59
N HIS A 290 16.89 -2.38 15.34
CA HIS A 290 16.92 -3.81 15.06
C HIS A 290 18.20 -4.49 15.60
N LEU A 291 19.36 -3.84 15.43
CA LEU A 291 20.63 -4.25 16.05
C LEU A 291 20.63 -4.07 17.58
N SER A 292 19.96 -3.04 18.09
CA SER A 292 19.85 -2.79 19.53
C SER A 292 18.78 -3.66 20.19
N ALA A 293 17.78 -4.17 19.47
CA ALA A 293 16.87 -5.19 19.99
C ALA A 293 17.57 -6.55 20.14
N LEU A 294 18.65 -6.79 19.38
CA LEU A 294 19.55 -7.92 19.58
C LEU A 294 20.47 -7.75 20.80
N SER A 295 20.90 -6.52 21.15
CA SER A 295 21.75 -6.27 22.33
C SER A 295 20.96 -6.01 23.64
N ARG A 296 19.91 -5.18 23.59
CA ARG A 296 18.97 -4.87 24.70
C ARG A 296 18.05 -6.05 25.07
N LYS A 297 18.44 -7.28 24.72
CA LYS A 297 17.97 -8.51 25.38
C LYS A 297 18.64 -8.73 26.75
N VAL A 298 19.50 -7.80 27.15
CA VAL A 298 20.13 -7.66 28.47
C VAL A 298 19.85 -6.25 29.02
N ALA A 299 19.60 -6.16 30.34
CA ALA A 299 19.35 -4.96 31.15
C ALA A 299 18.04 -4.19 30.87
N ASN A 300 17.37 -3.78 31.96
CA ASN A 300 16.07 -3.13 31.97
C ASN A 300 16.12 -1.80 32.75
N ILE A 301 15.25 -0.86 32.37
CA ILE A 301 14.91 0.42 33.05
C ILE A 301 14.13 0.16 34.38
N PRO A 302 13.55 1.14 35.16
CA PRO A 302 13.58 2.62 35.14
C PRO A 302 13.74 3.33 36.54
N LYS A 303 13.72 4.69 36.58
CA LYS A 303 12.84 5.59 37.42
C LYS A 303 13.37 7.05 37.54
N ALA A 304 12.62 8.10 37.93
CA ALA A 304 11.22 8.53 37.68
C ALA A 304 10.85 9.85 38.44
N GLN A 305 10.20 10.83 37.77
CA GLN A 305 9.45 12.00 38.33
C GLN A 305 10.26 13.00 39.20
N ILE A 306 9.83 14.18 39.68
CA ILE A 306 8.57 15.00 39.79
C ILE A 306 8.99 16.50 39.59
N GLY A 307 8.22 17.52 39.17
CA GLY A 307 6.81 17.71 38.78
C GLY A 307 6.13 18.95 39.44
N SER A 308 4.99 19.44 38.88
CA SER A 308 4.06 20.48 39.45
C SER A 308 4.48 21.98 39.32
N GLN A 309 3.60 23.01 39.37
CA GLN A 309 2.12 23.09 39.48
C GLN A 309 1.51 24.46 39.05
N GLN A 310 0.18 24.55 39.10
CA GLN A 310 -0.71 25.76 39.08
C GLN A 310 -0.88 26.50 37.74
N ILE A 311 -2.05 26.68 37.12
CA ILE A 311 -3.51 26.46 37.31
C ILE A 311 -4.25 27.78 36.95
N ASN A 312 -4.63 27.83 35.68
CA ASN A 312 -5.88 28.33 35.10
C ASN A 312 -6.36 29.78 35.40
N ALA A 313 -6.70 30.47 34.30
CA ALA A 313 -7.94 31.24 34.12
C ALA A 313 -8.81 30.46 33.10
N ARG A 314 -9.44 29.32 33.42
CA ARG A 314 -10.39 29.00 34.52
C ARG A 314 -11.87 29.35 34.24
N ALA A 315 -12.28 29.22 32.96
CA ALA A 315 -13.69 29.24 32.54
C ALA A 315 -13.87 28.63 31.13
N GLN A 316 -13.40 29.33 30.08
CA GLN A 316 -13.61 28.91 28.69
C GLN A 316 -12.55 27.91 28.20
N ILE A 317 -11.34 28.01 28.75
CA ILE A 317 -10.38 26.90 28.76
C ILE A 317 -10.99 25.70 29.50
N GLU A 318 -11.78 25.88 30.57
CA GLU A 318 -12.45 24.80 31.30
C GLU A 318 -13.78 24.32 30.68
N SER A 319 -13.96 24.55 29.37
CA SER A 319 -14.85 23.73 28.54
C SER A 319 -14.02 22.97 27.53
N LYS A 320 -13.33 23.63 26.58
CA LYS A 320 -12.57 22.92 25.54
C LYS A 320 -11.33 22.18 26.03
N VAL A 321 -10.75 22.62 27.13
CA VAL A 321 -9.69 21.94 27.90
C VAL A 321 -10.27 21.40 29.22
N GLN A 322 -11.59 21.20 29.28
CA GLN A 322 -12.23 20.15 30.06
C GLN A 322 -12.48 18.96 29.12
N ASP A 323 -13.12 19.13 27.96
CA ASP A 323 -13.27 18.11 26.91
C ASP A 323 -11.90 17.51 26.52
N ALA A 324 -10.92 18.37 26.20
CA ALA A 324 -9.56 17.92 25.89
C ALA A 324 -8.75 17.52 27.14
N LYS A 325 -9.17 17.85 28.36
CA LYS A 325 -8.61 17.23 29.58
C LYS A 325 -9.26 15.91 29.91
N ASP A 326 -10.48 15.63 29.53
CA ASP A 326 -11.12 14.35 29.80
C ASP A 326 -10.70 13.34 28.73
N ALA A 327 -10.47 13.78 27.49
CA ALA A 327 -9.71 13.02 26.50
C ALA A 327 -8.24 12.81 26.93
N LEU A 328 -7.52 13.86 27.37
CA LEU A 328 -6.12 13.73 27.81
C LEU A 328 -5.99 12.97 29.14
N ASN A 329 -6.95 13.06 30.05
CA ASN A 329 -6.98 12.28 31.29
C ASN A 329 -7.41 10.84 31.02
N ALA A 330 -8.26 10.55 30.02
CA ALA A 330 -8.47 9.17 29.58
C ALA A 330 -7.15 8.57 29.05
N LEU A 331 -6.40 9.31 28.25
CA LEU A 331 -5.06 8.92 27.76
C LEU A 331 -4.01 8.80 28.89
N LEU A 332 -3.95 9.76 29.82
CA LEU A 332 -2.98 9.77 30.93
C LEU A 332 -3.35 8.76 32.03
N ASN A 333 -4.63 8.53 32.29
CA ASN A 333 -5.09 7.40 33.12
C ASN A 333 -4.81 6.07 32.41
N GLY A 334 -4.80 6.02 31.07
CA GLY A 334 -4.38 4.85 30.30
C GLY A 334 -2.94 4.41 30.54
N LEU A 335 -2.03 5.35 30.86
CA LEU A 335 -0.66 5.03 31.29
C LEU A 335 -0.59 4.47 32.73
N ASN A 336 -1.63 4.66 33.54
CA ASN A 336 -1.85 3.99 34.83
C ASN A 336 -2.97 2.93 34.75
N GLY A 337 -3.36 2.53 33.54
CA GLY A 337 -4.43 1.57 33.30
C GLY A 337 -4.04 0.17 33.75
N PRO A 338 -5.01 -0.70 34.10
CA PRO A 338 -4.71 -2.10 34.36
C PRO A 338 -3.97 -2.71 33.15
N PRO A 339 -2.86 -3.44 33.36
CA PRO A 339 -2.06 -3.94 32.26
C PRO A 339 -2.82 -5.04 31.52
N LEU A 340 -2.76 -4.95 30.20
CA LEU A 340 -3.47 -5.81 29.27
C LEU A 340 -2.50 -6.28 28.18
N VAL A 341 -2.53 -7.56 27.83
CA VAL A 341 -1.75 -8.10 26.71
C VAL A 341 -2.67 -8.73 25.68
N VAL A 342 -2.45 -8.40 24.41
CA VAL A 342 -3.11 -9.02 23.26
C VAL A 342 -2.12 -9.96 22.59
N LEU A 343 -2.40 -11.27 22.66
CA LEU A 343 -1.58 -12.31 22.04
C LEU A 343 -2.28 -12.86 20.80
N TYR A 344 -1.55 -12.97 19.68
CA TYR A 344 -2.15 -13.41 18.42
C TYR A 344 -1.46 -14.59 17.73
N GLY A 345 -2.25 -15.37 17.02
CA GLY A 345 -1.80 -16.42 16.10
C GLY A 345 -2.47 -16.23 14.74
N SER A 346 -1.69 -16.03 13.69
CA SER A 346 -2.19 -15.65 12.36
C SER A 346 -1.17 -15.95 11.27
N ASP A 347 -1.45 -16.94 10.42
CA ASP A 347 -0.65 -17.23 9.21
C ASP A 347 -1.01 -16.30 8.02
N GLY A 348 -2.24 -15.76 8.03
CA GLY A 348 -2.82 -15.01 6.91
C GLY A 348 -3.07 -13.53 7.19
N GLY A 349 -2.32 -12.92 8.12
CA GLY A 349 -2.42 -11.50 8.52
C GLY A 349 -3.69 -11.06 9.27
N ARG A 350 -4.87 -11.62 8.98
CA ARG A 350 -6.16 -11.16 9.55
C ARG A 350 -6.26 -11.24 11.08
N GLY A 351 -5.68 -12.26 11.70
CA GLY A 351 -5.70 -12.38 13.17
C GLY A 351 -4.82 -11.31 13.84
N GLU A 352 -3.74 -10.89 13.17
CA GLU A 352 -2.92 -9.75 13.59
C GLU A 352 -3.65 -8.42 13.43
N GLU A 353 -4.39 -8.22 12.34
CA GLU A 353 -5.20 -7.02 12.09
C GLU A 353 -6.25 -6.82 13.20
N VAL A 354 -6.96 -7.90 13.58
CA VAL A 354 -7.92 -7.89 14.70
C VAL A 354 -7.21 -7.66 16.04
N ALA A 355 -6.04 -8.26 16.28
CA ALA A 355 -5.27 -8.05 17.50
C ALA A 355 -4.80 -6.59 17.66
N ARG A 356 -4.25 -5.99 16.60
CA ARG A 356 -3.85 -4.57 16.56
C ARG A 356 -5.04 -3.63 16.75
N ARG A 357 -6.23 -3.97 16.21
CA ARG A 357 -7.49 -3.25 16.46
C ARG A 357 -7.89 -3.29 17.93
N LEU A 358 -7.86 -4.46 18.57
CA LEU A 358 -8.22 -4.60 19.99
C LEU A 358 -7.20 -3.92 20.92
N ASP A 359 -5.90 -4.00 20.62
CA ASP A 359 -4.85 -3.28 21.35
C ASP A 359 -5.03 -1.75 21.30
N HIS A 360 -5.34 -1.22 20.12
CA HIS A 360 -5.65 0.21 19.98
C HIS A 360 -6.98 0.58 20.68
N GLY A 361 -7.98 -0.28 20.58
CA GLY A 361 -9.26 -0.14 21.29
C GLY A 361 -9.11 -0.16 22.82
N ALA A 362 -8.16 -0.92 23.34
CA ALA A 362 -7.78 -0.95 24.75
C ALA A 362 -7.08 0.34 25.17
N LYS A 363 -6.12 0.83 24.37
CA LYS A 363 -5.39 2.09 24.61
C LYS A 363 -6.32 3.31 24.67
N ILE A 364 -7.28 3.42 23.75
CA ILE A 364 -8.31 4.47 23.79
C ILE A 364 -9.16 4.38 25.08
N ARG A 365 -9.44 3.17 25.56
CA ARG A 365 -10.28 2.91 26.74
C ARG A 365 -9.50 2.94 28.07
N GLY A 366 -8.26 3.41 28.07
CA GLY A 366 -7.48 3.59 29.29
C GLY A 366 -6.83 2.30 29.83
N PHE A 367 -6.50 1.33 28.97
CA PHE A 367 -5.68 0.17 29.34
C PHE A 367 -4.23 0.34 28.89
N SER A 368 -3.29 -0.10 29.74
CA SER A 368 -1.86 -0.15 29.39
C SER A 368 -1.60 -1.41 28.56
N SER A 369 -1.92 -1.34 27.25
CA SER A 369 -1.96 -2.49 26.35
C SER A 369 -0.65 -2.77 25.59
N ARG A 370 -0.29 -4.04 25.45
CA ARG A 370 0.79 -4.56 24.58
C ARG A 370 0.24 -5.59 23.60
N CYS A 371 0.77 -5.66 22.37
CA CYS A 371 0.31 -6.60 21.34
C CYS A 371 1.48 -7.38 20.73
N HIS A 372 1.44 -8.71 20.82
CA HIS A 372 2.54 -9.60 20.39
C HIS A 372 2.04 -10.88 19.71
N PRO A 373 2.80 -11.46 18.77
CA PRO A 373 2.64 -12.86 18.38
C PRO A 373 2.76 -13.78 19.59
N ALA A 374 1.92 -14.81 19.69
CA ALA A 374 1.85 -15.64 20.90
C ALA A 374 3.17 -16.37 21.21
N ASN A 375 3.96 -16.78 20.21
CA ASN A 375 5.29 -17.37 20.43
C ASN A 375 6.34 -16.39 21.02
N GLU A 376 6.13 -15.07 20.97
CA GLU A 376 7.08 -14.10 21.55
C GLU A 376 6.97 -14.01 23.09
N VAL A 377 5.86 -14.48 23.68
CA VAL A 377 5.61 -14.42 25.11
C VAL A 377 5.71 -15.82 25.72
N PRO A 378 6.71 -16.10 26.58
CA PRO A 378 6.79 -17.35 27.32
C PRO A 378 5.52 -17.63 28.12
N VAL A 379 5.11 -18.90 28.13
CA VAL A 379 3.94 -19.37 28.90
C VAL A 379 4.11 -19.14 30.40
N GLU A 380 5.37 -19.11 30.86
CA GLU A 380 5.75 -18.79 32.24
C GLU A 380 5.54 -17.32 32.60
N ASP A 381 5.54 -16.40 31.63
CA ASP A 381 5.32 -14.97 31.91
C ASP A 381 3.83 -14.61 32.06
N ILE A 382 2.94 -15.41 31.50
CA ILE A 382 1.47 -15.21 31.61
C ILE A 382 0.96 -15.29 33.05
N GLN A 383 1.67 -15.98 33.96
CA GLN A 383 1.30 -16.00 35.39
C GLN A 383 1.48 -14.62 36.08
N HIS A 384 2.22 -13.71 35.45
CA HIS A 384 2.48 -12.35 35.94
C HIS A 384 1.53 -11.30 35.33
N GLU A 385 0.78 -11.62 34.28
CA GLU A 385 -0.15 -10.71 33.60
C GLU A 385 -1.57 -10.79 34.18
N SER A 386 -2.22 -9.65 34.40
CA SER A 386 -3.57 -9.62 35.00
C SER A 386 -4.71 -9.83 34.00
N ILE A 387 -4.53 -9.37 32.76
CA ILE A 387 -5.55 -9.41 31.70
C ILE A 387 -4.90 -9.81 30.38
N VAL A 388 -5.32 -10.93 29.78
CA VAL A 388 -4.81 -11.38 28.47
C VAL A 388 -5.94 -11.66 27.49
N LEU A 389 -5.89 -11.02 26.32
CA LEU A 389 -6.78 -11.24 25.19
C LEU A 389 -6.06 -12.12 24.16
N PHE A 390 -6.71 -13.19 23.68
CA PHE A 390 -6.16 -14.07 22.65
C PHE A 390 -6.92 -13.93 21.34
N VAL A 391 -6.22 -13.72 20.23
CA VAL A 391 -6.79 -13.62 18.87
C VAL A 391 -6.12 -14.65 17.96
N VAL A 392 -6.75 -15.82 17.76
CA VAL A 392 -6.07 -16.96 17.11
C VAL A 392 -6.88 -17.50 15.94
N SER A 393 -6.29 -17.48 14.75
CA SER A 393 -6.87 -18.10 13.55
C SER A 393 -6.69 -19.62 13.51
N THR A 394 -7.56 -20.30 12.79
CA THR A 394 -7.54 -21.77 12.63
C THR A 394 -6.73 -22.16 11.39
N ALA A 395 -5.68 -22.98 11.54
CA ALA A 395 -4.86 -23.48 10.44
C ALA A 395 -5.17 -24.95 10.09
N GLY A 396 -4.83 -25.39 8.88
CA GLY A 396 -4.77 -26.81 8.48
C GLY A 396 -6.03 -27.64 8.77
N GLN A 397 -5.93 -28.57 9.73
CA GLN A 397 -7.05 -29.36 10.29
C GLN A 397 -7.25 -29.02 11.78
N GLY A 398 -7.53 -27.74 12.06
CA GLY A 398 -7.63 -27.24 13.43
C GLY A 398 -6.28 -27.24 14.15
N GLU A 399 -5.21 -26.93 13.43
CA GLU A 399 -3.88 -26.67 13.98
C GLU A 399 -3.72 -25.20 14.39
N PHE A 400 -2.71 -24.95 15.23
CA PHE A 400 -2.29 -23.61 15.61
C PHE A 400 -1.41 -22.98 14.51
N PRO A 401 -1.59 -21.68 14.20
CA PRO A 401 -0.71 -20.91 13.32
C PRO A 401 0.75 -20.98 13.75
N VAL A 402 1.67 -20.78 12.80
CA VAL A 402 3.12 -20.94 13.01
C VAL A 402 3.61 -20.07 14.18
N ASN A 403 3.14 -18.83 14.24
CA ASN A 403 3.44 -17.84 15.29
C ASN A 403 2.69 -18.04 16.64
N ALA A 404 1.95 -19.13 16.81
CA ALA A 404 1.32 -19.54 18.07
C ALA A 404 1.54 -21.04 18.44
N LYS A 405 2.26 -21.79 17.60
CA LYS A 405 2.39 -23.26 17.72
C LYS A 405 3.31 -23.70 18.86
N GLU A 406 4.36 -22.94 19.16
CA GLU A 406 5.27 -23.22 20.27
C GLU A 406 4.66 -22.78 21.60
N PHE A 407 4.01 -21.62 21.60
CA PHE A 407 3.20 -21.13 22.72
C PHE A 407 2.16 -22.17 23.17
N TRP A 408 1.36 -22.70 22.24
CA TRP A 408 0.37 -23.74 22.55
C TRP A 408 1.02 -25.02 23.11
N LYS A 409 2.19 -25.42 22.60
CA LYS A 409 2.92 -26.59 23.11
C LYS A 409 3.34 -26.41 24.57
N GLY A 410 3.76 -25.21 24.97
CA GLY A 410 4.03 -24.90 26.38
C GLY A 410 2.75 -24.84 27.22
N LEU A 411 1.71 -24.14 26.74
CA LEU A 411 0.46 -23.95 27.49
C LEU A 411 -0.29 -25.28 27.72
N SER A 412 -0.33 -26.16 26.72
CA SER A 412 -0.96 -27.48 26.85
C SER A 412 -0.21 -28.40 27.83
N ALA A 413 1.11 -28.32 27.90
CA ALA A 413 1.97 -29.09 28.81
C ALA A 413 2.03 -28.53 30.25
N SER A 414 1.65 -27.27 30.48
CA SER A 414 1.65 -26.67 31.81
C SER A 414 0.58 -27.29 32.75
N GLU A 415 0.96 -27.51 34.00
CA GLU A 415 0.05 -27.88 35.11
C GLU A 415 -0.10 -26.73 36.14
N THR A 416 0.57 -25.60 35.91
CA THR A 416 0.59 -24.44 36.83
C THR A 416 -0.77 -23.74 36.84
N THR A 417 -1.39 -23.62 38.02
CA THR A 417 -2.65 -22.89 38.19
C THR A 417 -2.46 -21.38 38.09
N LEU A 418 -3.39 -20.70 37.42
CA LEU A 418 -3.36 -19.27 37.08
C LEU A 418 -4.52 -18.50 37.72
N PRO A 419 -4.74 -18.56 39.06
CA PRO A 419 -5.96 -18.07 39.71
C PRO A 419 -6.20 -16.55 39.61
N ASN A 420 -5.16 -15.77 39.32
CA ASN A 420 -5.22 -14.31 39.21
C ASN A 420 -5.40 -13.82 37.75
N LEU A 421 -5.27 -14.70 36.76
CA LEU A 421 -5.36 -14.35 35.35
C LEU A 421 -6.82 -14.21 34.92
N ARG A 422 -7.19 -13.02 34.43
CA ARG A 422 -8.43 -12.82 33.67
C ARG A 422 -8.13 -12.92 32.17
N PHE A 423 -8.94 -13.65 31.41
CA PHE A 423 -8.69 -13.84 29.98
C PHE A 423 -9.96 -13.76 29.10
N ALA A 424 -9.79 -13.41 27.84
CA ALA A 424 -10.81 -13.56 26.80
C ALA A 424 -10.19 -14.12 25.52
N VAL A 425 -10.98 -14.80 24.69
CA VAL A 425 -10.50 -15.44 23.46
C VAL A 425 -11.44 -15.12 22.30
N PHE A 426 -10.86 -14.68 21.18
CA PHE A 426 -11.52 -14.58 19.88
C PHE A 426 -10.84 -15.55 18.90
N GLY A 427 -11.56 -16.59 18.49
CA GLY A 427 -11.14 -17.47 17.41
C GLY A 427 -11.53 -16.90 16.05
N LEU A 428 -10.64 -17.01 15.07
CA LEU A 428 -11.00 -16.88 13.65
C LEU A 428 -11.01 -18.26 12.99
N GLY A 429 -12.10 -18.61 12.32
CA GLY A 429 -12.27 -19.90 11.66
C GLY A 429 -13.35 -19.86 10.60
N ASP A 430 -13.60 -21.00 9.97
CA ASP A 430 -14.65 -21.18 8.97
C ASP A 430 -15.42 -22.47 9.34
N SER A 431 -16.73 -22.33 9.61
CA SER A 431 -17.56 -23.45 10.09
C SER A 431 -17.83 -24.52 9.03
N LYS A 432 -17.52 -24.24 7.76
CA LYS A 432 -17.80 -25.10 6.59
C LYS A 432 -16.56 -25.28 5.71
N TYR A 433 -15.37 -25.05 6.29
CA TYR A 433 -14.06 -25.25 5.64
C TYR A 433 -13.81 -26.72 5.29
N TRP A 434 -14.30 -27.62 6.14
CA TRP A 434 -14.27 -29.06 5.93
C TRP A 434 -15.65 -29.56 5.49
N PRO A 435 -15.74 -30.57 4.60
CA PRO A 435 -16.99 -30.94 3.94
C PRO A 435 -17.86 -31.95 4.72
N LYS A 436 -17.35 -32.59 5.78
CA LYS A 436 -18.12 -33.54 6.60
C LYS A 436 -18.70 -32.88 7.84
N GLU A 437 -19.86 -33.35 8.30
CA GLU A 437 -20.45 -32.93 9.57
C GLU A 437 -19.58 -33.33 10.78
N GLU A 438 -18.84 -34.44 10.67
CA GLU A 438 -17.84 -34.91 11.66
C GLU A 438 -16.69 -33.89 11.86
N ASP A 439 -16.28 -33.19 10.80
CA ASP A 439 -15.11 -32.30 10.80
C ASP A 439 -15.39 -30.94 11.47
N ILE A 440 -16.64 -30.67 11.88
CA ILE A 440 -17.04 -29.43 12.59
C ILE A 440 -16.26 -29.22 13.91
N ILE A 441 -15.65 -30.29 14.44
CA ILE A 441 -14.73 -30.25 15.59
C ILE A 441 -13.50 -29.34 15.36
N PHE A 442 -13.10 -29.11 14.10
CA PHE A 442 -11.94 -28.27 13.77
C PHE A 442 -12.29 -26.77 13.69
N TYR A 443 -13.57 -26.41 13.52
CA TYR A 443 -14.01 -25.01 13.46
C TYR A 443 -13.62 -24.25 14.74
N ASN A 444 -12.83 -23.19 14.59
CA ASN A 444 -12.33 -22.37 15.71
C ASN A 444 -11.59 -23.16 16.80
N LYS A 445 -11.02 -24.32 16.46
CA LYS A 445 -10.42 -25.25 17.41
C LYS A 445 -9.27 -24.63 18.23
N PRO A 446 -8.28 -23.91 17.66
CA PRO A 446 -7.23 -23.27 18.46
C PRO A 446 -7.74 -22.32 19.55
N GLY A 447 -8.74 -21.49 19.24
CA GLY A 447 -9.37 -20.62 20.24
C GLY A 447 -10.12 -21.42 21.32
N LYS A 448 -10.90 -22.43 20.91
CA LYS A 448 -11.62 -23.34 21.84
C LYS A 448 -10.66 -24.09 22.76
N ASP A 449 -9.51 -24.52 22.25
CA ASP A 449 -8.52 -25.31 22.98
C ASP A 449 -7.72 -24.44 23.97
N ILE A 450 -7.33 -23.21 23.60
CA ILE A 450 -6.82 -22.20 24.56
C ILE A 450 -7.84 -21.95 25.66
N HIS A 451 -9.09 -21.63 25.31
CA HIS A 451 -10.12 -21.26 26.28
C HIS A 451 -10.38 -22.40 27.29
N LYS A 452 -10.49 -23.65 26.82
CA LYS A 452 -10.61 -24.84 27.68
C LYS A 452 -9.38 -25.05 28.57
N LYS A 453 -8.16 -24.92 28.03
CA LYS A 453 -6.94 -25.14 28.82
C LYS A 453 -6.79 -24.08 29.91
N LEU A 454 -7.00 -22.80 29.60
CA LEU A 454 -6.94 -21.71 30.60
C LEU A 454 -7.99 -21.89 31.71
N ALA A 455 -9.23 -22.26 31.36
CA ALA A 455 -10.25 -22.61 32.34
C ALA A 455 -9.84 -23.82 33.22
N SER A 456 -9.20 -24.85 32.65
CA SER A 456 -8.69 -26.00 33.41
C SER A 456 -7.51 -25.65 34.34
N LEU A 457 -6.77 -24.58 34.05
CA LEU A 457 -5.72 -24.02 34.91
C LEU A 457 -6.30 -23.02 35.93
N ASN A 458 -7.62 -22.95 36.11
CA ASN A 458 -8.32 -22.09 37.06
C ASN A 458 -8.13 -20.57 36.79
N ALA A 459 -7.83 -20.18 35.55
CA ALA A 459 -7.94 -18.78 35.10
C ALA A 459 -9.41 -18.39 34.89
N GLN A 460 -9.75 -17.11 35.04
CA GLN A 460 -11.13 -16.63 34.95
C GLN A 460 -11.47 -16.04 33.57
N PRO A 461 -12.47 -16.56 32.85
CA PRO A 461 -12.92 -15.94 31.61
C PRO A 461 -13.63 -14.60 31.90
N ILE A 462 -13.37 -13.59 31.08
CA ILE A 462 -13.97 -12.25 31.18
C ILE A 462 -15.35 -12.23 30.52
N ILE A 463 -15.47 -12.91 29.37
CA ILE A 463 -16.69 -13.20 28.62
C ILE A 463 -16.54 -14.57 27.92
N ASP A 464 -17.63 -15.06 27.35
CA ASP A 464 -17.62 -16.23 26.49
C ASP A 464 -16.71 -16.07 25.26
N ILE A 465 -16.25 -17.20 24.72
CA ILE A 465 -15.37 -17.23 23.56
C ILE A 465 -16.05 -16.64 22.31
N GLY A 466 -15.42 -15.64 21.70
CA GLY A 466 -15.81 -15.13 20.40
C GLY A 466 -15.43 -16.13 19.32
N LEU A 467 -16.40 -16.55 18.50
CA LEU A 467 -16.21 -17.54 17.44
C LEU A 467 -16.49 -16.88 16.09
N GLY A 468 -15.50 -16.16 15.55
CA GLY A 468 -15.60 -15.54 14.23
C GLY A 468 -15.63 -16.59 13.12
N ASP A 469 -16.66 -16.53 12.27
CA ASP A 469 -16.90 -17.45 11.15
C ASP A 469 -16.72 -16.75 9.80
N ASP A 470 -15.81 -17.20 8.95
CA ASP A 470 -15.63 -16.67 7.58
C ASP A 470 -16.84 -16.98 6.67
N GLN A 471 -17.77 -17.86 7.10
CA GLN A 471 -19.08 -18.06 6.47
C GLN A 471 -20.09 -16.96 6.75
N ASP A 472 -19.84 -16.05 7.69
CA ASP A 472 -20.78 -14.99 8.03
C ASP A 472 -20.81 -13.83 7.02
N SER A 473 -21.70 -12.87 7.25
CA SER A 473 -22.08 -11.83 6.27
C SER A 473 -20.87 -11.00 5.87
N ASP A 474 -20.11 -10.61 6.87
CA ASP A 474 -18.87 -9.84 6.78
C ASP A 474 -17.67 -10.72 7.16
N GLY A 475 -17.88 -12.04 7.28
CA GLY A 475 -16.95 -13.00 7.86
C GLY A 475 -16.85 -12.84 9.38
N PHE A 476 -15.65 -13.08 9.92
CA PHE A 476 -15.36 -12.95 11.35
C PHE A 476 -15.78 -11.59 11.97
N GLU A 477 -15.83 -10.52 11.16
CA GLU A 477 -16.32 -9.19 11.58
C GLU A 477 -17.75 -9.22 12.13
N THR A 478 -18.63 -10.08 11.61
CA THR A 478 -20.03 -10.15 12.09
C THR A 478 -20.08 -10.58 13.58
N GLN A 479 -19.26 -11.54 14.00
CA GLN A 479 -19.15 -11.90 15.42
C GLN A 479 -18.28 -10.91 16.20
N LEU A 480 -17.24 -10.33 15.59
CA LEU A 480 -16.38 -9.34 16.27
C LEU A 480 -17.17 -8.08 16.65
N GLN A 481 -18.08 -7.62 15.80
CA GLN A 481 -18.94 -6.45 16.06
C GLN A 481 -19.96 -6.68 17.19
N ALA A 482 -20.34 -7.93 17.45
CA ALA A 482 -21.17 -8.30 18.60
C ALA A 482 -20.33 -8.50 19.88
N TRP A 483 -19.17 -9.17 19.75
CA TRP A 483 -18.32 -9.57 20.87
C TRP A 483 -17.44 -8.44 21.42
N GLU A 484 -16.95 -7.53 20.58
CA GLU A 484 -16.12 -6.40 21.00
C GLU A 484 -16.85 -5.45 21.99
N PRO A 485 -18.11 -5.04 21.77
CA PRO A 485 -18.88 -4.28 22.77
C PRO A 485 -19.06 -5.01 24.11
N GLU A 486 -19.31 -6.33 24.09
CA GLU A 486 -19.47 -7.13 25.31
C GLU A 486 -18.15 -7.27 26.08
N LEU A 487 -17.02 -7.40 25.37
CA LEU A 487 -15.69 -7.42 25.96
C LEU A 487 -15.41 -6.12 26.73
N TRP A 488 -15.61 -4.97 26.09
CA TRP A 488 -15.36 -3.68 26.74
C TRP A 488 -16.28 -3.46 27.95
N LYS A 489 -17.54 -3.91 27.87
CA LYS A 489 -18.48 -3.87 28.99
C LYS A 489 -18.04 -4.74 30.17
N ALA A 490 -17.62 -5.99 29.94
CA ALA A 490 -17.14 -6.90 30.99
C ALA A 490 -15.75 -6.55 31.56
N LEU A 491 -14.96 -5.78 30.80
CA LEU A 491 -13.75 -5.11 31.28
C LEU A 491 -14.06 -3.84 32.11
N GLY A 492 -15.31 -3.40 32.21
CA GLY A 492 -15.73 -2.22 32.99
C GLY A 492 -15.55 -0.89 32.25
N ALA A 493 -15.32 -0.91 30.93
CA ALA A 493 -15.06 0.25 30.09
C ALA A 493 -16.27 0.58 29.20
N GLU A 494 -17.38 1.01 29.81
CA GLU A 494 -18.52 1.55 29.05
C GLU A 494 -18.18 2.89 28.38
N VAL A 495 -18.79 3.13 27.22
CA VAL A 495 -18.53 4.34 26.41
C VAL A 495 -19.13 5.56 27.10
N ILE A 496 -18.29 6.58 27.37
CA ILE A 496 -18.72 7.85 27.96
C ILE A 496 -19.67 8.57 26.99
N SER A 497 -20.94 8.67 27.39
CA SER A 497 -22.03 9.25 26.59
C SER A 497 -21.92 10.78 26.50
N GLY A 498 -21.10 11.25 25.56
CA GLY A 498 -20.94 12.68 25.26
C GLY A 498 -20.03 12.98 24.06
N ALA A 499 -19.07 12.10 23.73
CA ALA A 499 -18.23 12.24 22.55
C ALA A 499 -18.98 11.80 21.28
N SER A 500 -19.46 12.77 20.49
CA SER A 500 -20.15 12.53 19.22
C SER A 500 -19.19 12.18 18.07
N ASP A 501 -19.22 10.92 17.61
CA ASP A 501 -18.90 10.38 16.27
C ASP A 501 -17.63 10.80 15.49
N GLN A 502 -16.76 11.68 16.01
CA GLN A 502 -15.73 12.36 15.22
C GLN A 502 -14.28 11.93 15.51
N PHE A 503 -14.04 11.04 16.48
CA PHE A 503 -12.71 10.55 16.84
C PHE A 503 -12.63 9.01 16.93
N VAL A 504 -13.07 8.36 15.86
CA VAL A 504 -12.47 7.07 15.46
C VAL A 504 -11.06 7.37 14.92
N LEU A 505 -10.15 6.39 14.92
CA LEU A 505 -9.02 6.40 13.97
C LEU A 505 -9.53 6.71 12.54
N PRO A 506 -8.69 7.23 11.62
CA PRO A 506 -9.06 7.26 10.21
C PRO A 506 -9.30 5.82 9.74
N THR A 507 -10.58 5.43 9.70
CA THR A 507 -11.04 4.20 9.06
C THR A 507 -10.47 4.17 7.65
N THR A 508 -10.02 3.00 7.20
CA THR A 508 -9.56 2.80 5.82
C THR A 508 -10.67 3.23 4.86
N LEU A 509 -10.57 4.46 4.33
CA LEU A 509 -11.67 5.20 3.71
C LEU A 509 -12.40 4.30 2.74
N SER A 510 -13.66 4.00 3.04
CA SER A 510 -14.38 2.99 2.29
C SER A 510 -14.45 3.40 0.83
N ASP A 511 -14.55 2.42 -0.09
CA ASP A 511 -14.75 2.76 -1.50
C ASP A 511 -16.03 3.63 -1.70
N HIS A 512 -16.95 3.73 -0.73
CA HIS A 512 -18.07 4.69 -0.75
C HIS A 512 -17.64 6.11 -0.35
N ASP A 513 -16.96 6.26 0.79
CA ASP A 513 -16.53 7.56 1.32
C ASP A 513 -15.46 8.20 0.46
N ASN A 514 -14.51 7.39 -0.04
CA ASN A 514 -13.51 7.82 -1.00
C ASN A 514 -14.17 8.44 -2.25
N LYS A 515 -15.26 7.84 -2.76
CA LYS A 515 -16.04 8.41 -3.87
C LYS A 515 -16.68 9.75 -3.51
N LEU A 516 -17.37 9.83 -2.38
CA LEU A 516 -17.99 11.09 -1.91
C LEU A 516 -16.94 12.21 -1.75
N GLN A 517 -15.79 11.91 -1.17
CA GLN A 517 -14.70 12.86 -0.92
C GLN A 517 -13.81 13.12 -2.15
N SER A 518 -14.09 12.52 -3.32
CA SER A 518 -13.22 12.61 -4.51
C SER A 518 -13.50 13.79 -5.44
N ASN A 519 -14.54 14.59 -5.18
CA ASN A 519 -15.04 15.62 -6.10
C ASN A 519 -15.28 15.05 -7.53
N TYR A 520 -16.25 14.14 -7.63
CA TYR A 520 -16.59 13.41 -8.86
C TYR A 520 -15.39 12.69 -9.51
N MET A 521 -14.81 11.76 -8.74
CA MET A 521 -13.72 10.87 -9.12
C MET A 521 -12.35 11.52 -9.36
N ARG A 522 -12.19 12.84 -9.22
CA ARG A 522 -10.90 13.53 -9.40
C ARG A 522 -9.82 13.06 -8.42
N GLY A 523 -10.17 12.97 -7.13
CA GLY A 523 -9.25 12.59 -6.07
C GLY A 523 -8.00 13.48 -6.05
N THR A 524 -6.84 12.84 -5.88
CA THR A 524 -5.52 13.45 -6.02
C THR A 524 -4.80 12.93 -7.28
N ILE A 525 -5.54 12.35 -8.24
CA ILE A 525 -4.99 11.68 -9.44
C ILE A 525 -4.11 12.64 -10.25
N ALA A 526 -4.55 13.87 -10.49
CA ALA A 526 -3.82 14.83 -11.31
C ALA A 526 -2.43 15.18 -10.73
N GLU A 527 -2.34 15.30 -9.40
CA GLU A 527 -1.13 15.56 -8.63
C GLU A 527 -0.25 14.31 -8.56
N GLY A 528 -0.85 13.15 -8.24
CA GLY A 528 -0.16 11.87 -8.19
C GLY A 528 0.44 11.43 -9.53
N LEU A 529 -0.08 11.90 -10.67
CA LEU A 529 0.52 11.71 -12.00
C LEU A 529 1.77 12.58 -12.25
N LEU A 530 1.98 13.65 -11.47
CA LEU A 530 3.16 14.52 -11.56
C LEU A 530 4.26 14.13 -10.55
N ASP A 531 3.92 13.34 -9.54
CA ASP A 531 4.86 12.76 -8.59
C ASP A 531 5.74 11.68 -9.25
N GLU A 532 7.01 11.95 -9.47
CA GLU A 532 7.98 10.97 -10.00
C GLU A 532 8.69 10.15 -8.91
N SER A 533 8.33 10.30 -7.62
CA SER A 533 9.02 9.60 -6.51
C SER A 533 8.73 8.09 -6.42
N THR A 534 7.63 7.62 -7.05
CA THR A 534 7.26 6.20 -7.13
C THR A 534 6.62 5.88 -8.49
N GLY A 535 6.74 4.63 -8.94
CA GLY A 535 6.08 4.13 -10.15
C GLY A 535 4.56 3.96 -10.02
N GLY A 536 4.01 4.05 -8.81
CA GLY A 536 2.58 3.90 -8.50
C GLY A 536 1.82 5.21 -8.28
N LEU A 537 0.53 5.10 -8.01
CA LEU A 537 -0.33 6.16 -7.46
C LEU A 537 -0.73 5.83 -6.01
N SER A 538 -1.29 6.82 -5.29
CA SER A 538 -1.81 6.61 -3.95
C SER A 538 -2.89 5.51 -3.93
N ASP A 539 -2.98 4.76 -2.83
CA ASP A 539 -3.94 3.67 -2.69
C ASP A 539 -5.40 4.13 -2.91
N ARG A 540 -5.67 5.37 -2.48
CA ARG A 540 -6.92 6.11 -2.68
C ARG A 540 -7.22 6.33 -4.17
N ASP A 541 -6.24 6.84 -4.91
CA ASP A 541 -6.34 7.11 -6.35
C ASP A 541 -6.38 5.82 -7.17
N THR A 542 -5.77 4.72 -6.71
CA THR A 542 -5.95 3.41 -7.38
C THR A 542 -7.41 2.97 -7.40
N LYS A 543 -8.27 3.43 -6.47
CA LYS A 543 -9.71 3.16 -6.50
C LYS A 543 -10.44 4.06 -7.50
N LEU A 544 -10.06 5.33 -7.60
CA LEU A 544 -10.73 6.38 -8.41
C LEU A 544 -10.33 6.34 -9.90
N THR A 545 -9.07 6.06 -10.22
CA THR A 545 -8.58 5.77 -11.58
C THR A 545 -9.37 4.67 -12.29
N LYS A 546 -9.98 3.74 -11.54
CA LYS A 546 -10.87 2.72 -12.08
C LYS A 546 -12.12 3.32 -12.74
N PHE A 547 -12.62 4.50 -12.35
CA PHE A 547 -13.75 5.13 -13.05
C PHE A 547 -13.32 5.67 -14.43
N HIS A 548 -12.04 6.00 -14.57
CA HIS A 548 -11.38 6.43 -15.82
C HIS A 548 -10.89 5.26 -16.69
N GLY A 549 -11.30 4.02 -16.39
CA GLY A 549 -10.93 2.83 -17.17
C GLY A 549 -9.64 2.13 -16.75
N ILE A 550 -8.91 2.69 -15.77
CA ILE A 550 -7.52 2.33 -15.47
C ILE A 550 -7.41 1.46 -14.22
N TYR A 551 -6.45 0.53 -14.22
CA TYR A 551 -6.02 -0.21 -13.03
C TYR A 551 -4.50 -0.08 -12.91
N GLN A 552 -4.02 0.31 -11.72
CA GLN A 552 -2.65 -0.01 -11.32
C GLN A 552 -2.50 -1.53 -11.19
N GLN A 553 -1.38 -2.02 -11.67
CA GLN A 553 -0.92 -3.40 -11.64
C GLN A 553 0.57 -3.40 -11.27
N ASP A 554 1.12 -4.59 -11.05
CA ASP A 554 2.54 -4.83 -10.93
C ASP A 554 2.88 -6.19 -11.57
N ASP A 555 4.14 -6.37 -11.97
CA ASP A 555 4.60 -7.68 -12.41
C ASP A 555 4.87 -8.59 -11.21
N ARG A 556 4.01 -9.61 -11.05
CA ARG A 556 4.07 -10.58 -9.97
C ARG A 556 5.12 -11.67 -10.17
N ASP A 557 5.63 -11.89 -11.39
CA ASP A 557 6.65 -12.92 -11.62
C ASP A 557 8.02 -12.50 -11.04
N ILE A 558 8.28 -11.18 -10.96
CA ILE A 558 9.53 -10.59 -10.44
C ILE A 558 9.34 -9.86 -9.10
N ARG A 559 8.17 -9.99 -8.45
CA ARG A 559 7.86 -9.24 -7.23
C ARG A 559 8.77 -9.62 -6.07
N GLU A 560 9.02 -10.92 -5.88
CA GLU A 560 9.82 -11.44 -4.77
C GLU A 560 11.29 -11.02 -4.90
N GLU A 561 11.90 -11.20 -6.08
CA GLU A 561 13.25 -10.70 -6.43
C GLU A 561 13.43 -9.19 -6.16
N ARG A 562 12.38 -8.39 -6.33
CA ARG A 562 12.40 -6.95 -6.08
C ARG A 562 12.27 -6.61 -4.59
N ILE A 563 11.46 -7.36 -3.84
CA ILE A 563 11.36 -7.24 -2.37
C ILE A 563 12.72 -7.57 -1.72
N GLU A 564 13.35 -8.67 -2.13
CA GLU A 564 14.68 -9.08 -1.63
C GLU A 564 15.77 -8.02 -1.84
N ARG A 565 15.65 -7.23 -2.92
CA ARG A 565 16.57 -6.12 -3.23
C ARG A 565 16.14 -4.76 -2.64
N GLY A 566 15.06 -4.70 -1.87
CA GLY A 566 14.53 -3.47 -1.29
C GLY A 566 14.00 -2.46 -2.33
N LEU A 567 13.59 -2.95 -3.51
CA LEU A 567 13.06 -2.13 -4.60
C LEU A 567 11.53 -2.03 -4.51
N GLU A 568 10.94 -0.92 -4.99
CA GLU A 568 9.49 -0.86 -5.21
C GLU A 568 9.02 -1.95 -6.18
N PHE A 569 7.73 -2.32 -6.15
CA PHE A 569 7.18 -3.25 -7.13
C PHE A 569 7.34 -2.73 -8.57
N ALA A 570 7.34 -3.64 -9.55
CA ALA A 570 7.39 -3.27 -10.96
C ALA A 570 6.02 -2.73 -11.43
N TYR A 571 5.66 -1.53 -10.95
CA TYR A 571 4.37 -0.92 -11.19
C TYR A 571 4.15 -0.60 -12.68
N SER A 572 2.95 -0.94 -13.15
CA SER A 572 2.44 -0.58 -14.46
C SER A 572 0.93 -0.39 -14.40
N PHE A 573 0.33 0.05 -15.50
CA PHE A 573 -1.09 0.30 -15.59
C PHE A 573 -1.71 -0.48 -16.75
N MET A 574 -2.91 -0.99 -16.52
CA MET A 574 -3.81 -1.43 -17.59
C MET A 574 -4.90 -0.38 -17.80
N ALA A 575 -5.07 0.00 -19.07
CA ALA A 575 -6.21 0.77 -19.52
C ALA A 575 -7.17 -0.15 -20.28
N ARG A 576 -8.45 -0.16 -19.89
CA ARG A 576 -9.52 -0.83 -20.65
C ARG A 576 -10.33 0.20 -21.42
N MET A 577 -10.60 -0.09 -22.69
CA MET A 577 -11.45 0.76 -23.53
C MET A 577 -12.94 0.53 -23.25
N ARG A 578 -13.75 1.54 -23.58
CA ARG A 578 -15.17 1.39 -23.90
C ARG A 578 -15.30 1.33 -25.43
N GLY A 579 -15.99 0.32 -25.91
CA GLY A 579 -16.24 0.02 -27.32
C GLY A 579 -17.54 -0.78 -27.41
N CYS A 580 -18.66 -0.07 -27.45
CA CYS A 580 -20.00 -0.66 -27.39
C CYS A 580 -20.19 -1.69 -28.51
N ALA A 581 -20.83 -2.82 -28.18
CA ALA A 581 -21.06 -3.94 -29.09
C ALA A 581 -19.80 -4.55 -29.75
N GLY A 582 -18.59 -4.19 -29.32
CA GLY A 582 -17.35 -4.69 -29.91
C GLY A 582 -16.98 -4.16 -31.28
N VAL A 583 -17.66 -3.11 -31.78
CA VAL A 583 -17.40 -2.56 -33.11
C VAL A 583 -16.23 -1.58 -33.08
N PHE A 584 -15.19 -1.85 -33.87
CA PHE A 584 -14.02 -0.98 -34.07
C PHE A 584 -13.80 -0.79 -35.57
N THR A 585 -13.76 0.45 -36.06
CA THR A 585 -13.33 0.69 -37.46
C THR A 585 -11.86 0.27 -37.65
N THR A 586 -11.45 -0.12 -38.85
CA THR A 586 -10.03 -0.47 -39.06
C THR A 586 -9.08 0.72 -38.87
N ALA A 587 -9.56 1.95 -39.02
CA ALA A 587 -8.83 3.17 -38.63
C ALA A 587 -8.60 3.27 -37.11
N GLN A 588 -9.63 2.99 -36.30
CA GLN A 588 -9.49 2.91 -34.84
C GLN A 588 -8.59 1.74 -34.43
N TRP A 589 -8.68 0.59 -35.11
CA TRP A 589 -7.79 -0.53 -34.85
C TRP A 589 -6.31 -0.16 -35.05
N LEU A 590 -5.96 0.47 -36.17
CA LEU A 590 -4.60 0.93 -36.45
C LEU A 590 -4.10 1.96 -35.41
N ALA A 591 -4.99 2.84 -34.93
CA ALA A 591 -4.65 3.75 -33.84
C ALA A 591 -4.39 3.00 -32.51
N MET A 592 -5.13 1.94 -32.20
CA MET A 592 -4.94 1.17 -30.96
C MET A 592 -3.71 0.28 -31.03
N ASP A 593 -3.45 -0.36 -32.18
CA ASP A 593 -2.20 -1.07 -32.46
C ASP A 593 -0.97 -0.17 -32.28
N LYS A 594 -1.07 1.10 -32.71
CA LYS A 594 -0.06 2.13 -32.50
C LYS A 594 0.10 2.53 -31.02
N VAL A 595 -0.99 2.79 -30.29
CA VAL A 595 -0.93 3.08 -28.83
C VAL A 595 -0.31 1.92 -28.05
N ALA A 596 -0.59 0.68 -28.44
CA ALA A 596 0.03 -0.51 -27.84
C ALA A 596 1.55 -0.56 -28.06
N GLU A 597 2.03 -0.10 -29.22
CA GLU A 597 3.46 -0.08 -29.59
C GLU A 597 4.22 1.08 -28.94
N GLU A 598 3.63 2.29 -28.89
CA GLU A 598 4.33 3.50 -28.43
C GLU A 598 4.30 3.69 -26.90
N HIS A 599 3.29 3.15 -26.19
CA HIS A 599 3.03 3.48 -24.78
C HIS A 599 2.69 2.28 -23.87
N CYS A 600 2.73 1.04 -24.38
CA CYS A 600 2.30 -0.17 -23.66
C CYS A 600 3.32 -1.33 -23.83
N ASP A 601 2.96 -2.54 -23.41
CA ASP A 601 3.77 -3.78 -23.55
C ASP A 601 3.89 -4.35 -25.00
N GLY A 602 3.53 -3.57 -26.02
CA GLY A 602 3.42 -4.04 -27.40
C GLY A 602 2.25 -5.02 -27.63
N GLY A 603 1.39 -5.27 -26.64
CA GLY A 603 0.31 -6.23 -26.71
C GLY A 603 -1.09 -5.61 -26.74
N LEU A 604 -2.04 -6.35 -27.30
CA LEU A 604 -3.47 -6.10 -27.18
C LEU A 604 -4.16 -7.32 -26.56
N LYS A 605 -5.18 -7.09 -25.73
CA LYS A 605 -5.98 -8.17 -25.12
C LYS A 605 -7.47 -7.94 -25.35
N ILE A 606 -8.09 -8.73 -26.22
CA ILE A 606 -9.56 -8.78 -26.36
C ILE A 606 -10.14 -9.38 -25.08
N THR A 607 -11.31 -8.90 -24.64
CA THR A 607 -11.90 -9.25 -23.34
C THR A 607 -13.23 -9.96 -23.45
N THR A 608 -13.64 -10.61 -22.35
CA THR A 608 -14.99 -11.19 -22.15
C THR A 608 -16.14 -10.18 -22.14
N ARG A 609 -15.89 -8.95 -22.60
CA ARG A 609 -16.86 -7.87 -22.79
C ARG A 609 -16.67 -7.07 -24.08
N GLN A 610 -16.18 -7.71 -25.15
CA GLN A 610 -16.13 -7.10 -26.50
C GLN A 610 -15.40 -5.75 -26.52
N THR A 611 -14.24 -5.69 -25.87
CA THR A 611 -13.40 -4.48 -25.82
C THR A 611 -11.96 -4.87 -25.55
N LEU A 612 -11.03 -3.93 -25.73
CA LEU A 612 -9.59 -4.12 -25.57
C LEU A 612 -9.09 -3.73 -24.17
N GLN A 613 -8.02 -4.38 -23.74
CA GLN A 613 -7.11 -3.91 -22.70
C GLN A 613 -5.71 -3.74 -23.26
N PHE A 614 -5.06 -2.65 -22.84
CA PHE A 614 -3.62 -2.44 -22.91
C PHE A 614 -3.00 -2.84 -21.57
N HIS A 615 -1.78 -3.39 -21.56
CA HIS A 615 -1.03 -3.70 -20.34
C HIS A 615 0.36 -3.07 -20.38
N GLY A 616 1.05 -3.01 -19.23
CA GLY A 616 2.43 -2.52 -19.16
C GLY A 616 2.61 -1.01 -19.36
N ILE A 617 1.54 -0.21 -19.33
CA ILE A 617 1.64 1.25 -19.46
C ILE A 617 2.39 1.80 -18.25
N LEU A 618 3.45 2.58 -18.46
CA LEU A 618 4.19 3.24 -17.38
C LEU A 618 3.48 4.54 -16.95
N LYS A 619 3.60 4.90 -15.66
CA LYS A 619 2.97 6.10 -15.05
C LYS A 619 3.12 7.37 -15.92
N LYS A 620 4.36 7.65 -16.36
CA LYS A 620 4.76 8.79 -17.21
C LYS A 620 4.17 8.80 -18.63
N ASP A 621 3.71 7.64 -19.12
CA ASP A 621 3.15 7.46 -20.47
C ASP A 621 1.63 7.29 -20.45
N LEU A 622 1.04 7.18 -19.26
CA LEU A 622 -0.39 6.93 -19.06
C LEU A 622 -1.27 8.04 -19.67
N ARG A 623 -0.96 9.33 -19.45
CA ARG A 623 -1.70 10.43 -20.14
C ARG A 623 -1.60 10.29 -21.67
N LYS A 624 -0.42 9.97 -22.21
CA LYS A 624 -0.19 9.83 -23.65
C LYS A 624 -1.01 8.69 -24.25
N ALA A 625 -1.08 7.54 -23.57
CA ALA A 625 -1.92 6.41 -23.95
C ALA A 625 -3.40 6.79 -24.01
N ILE A 626 -3.94 7.45 -22.98
CA ILE A 626 -5.35 7.89 -22.96
C ILE A 626 -5.63 8.97 -24.02
N GLN A 627 -4.70 9.89 -24.24
CA GLN A 627 -4.80 10.87 -25.33
C GLN A 627 -4.76 10.21 -26.72
N GLY A 628 -3.97 9.15 -26.91
CA GLY A 628 -3.96 8.34 -28.13
C GLY A 628 -5.29 7.64 -28.38
N VAL A 629 -5.89 7.07 -27.33
CA VAL A 629 -7.26 6.51 -27.36
C VAL A 629 -8.29 7.58 -27.75
N ASN A 630 -8.23 8.77 -27.14
CA ASN A 630 -9.17 9.85 -27.40
C ASN A 630 -9.04 10.45 -28.81
N LYS A 631 -7.82 10.57 -29.35
CA LYS A 631 -7.55 11.02 -30.73
C LYS A 631 -8.15 10.07 -31.79
N ALA A 632 -8.48 8.83 -31.44
CA ALA A 632 -9.20 7.88 -32.29
C ALA A 632 -10.74 7.93 -32.11
N LEU A 633 -11.27 8.95 -31.43
CA LEU A 633 -12.69 9.08 -31.05
C LEU A 633 -13.18 7.91 -30.17
N MET A 634 -12.30 7.35 -29.34
CA MET A 634 -12.59 6.29 -28.36
C MET A 634 -12.38 6.80 -26.93
N THR A 635 -12.80 6.05 -25.92
CA THR A 635 -12.63 6.43 -24.51
C THR A 635 -12.32 5.23 -23.61
N THR A 636 -11.71 5.47 -22.44
CA THR A 636 -11.62 4.50 -21.35
C THR A 636 -12.60 4.81 -20.21
N LEU A 637 -13.31 5.95 -20.26
CA LEU A 637 -14.32 6.35 -19.29
C LEU A 637 -15.35 5.23 -19.06
N ALA A 638 -15.61 4.93 -17.80
CA ALA A 638 -16.58 3.91 -17.35
C ALA A 638 -16.36 2.46 -17.86
N ALA A 639 -15.23 2.14 -18.49
CA ALA A 639 -14.85 0.74 -18.79
C ALA A 639 -14.57 -0.07 -17.51
N CYS A 640 -14.23 0.63 -16.43
CA CYS A 640 -13.84 0.13 -15.11
C CYS A 640 -14.69 0.81 -14.01
N GLY A 641 -14.38 0.65 -12.71
CA GLY A 641 -15.12 1.33 -11.62
C GLY A 641 -16.52 0.75 -11.30
N ASP A 642 -17.32 1.49 -10.53
CA ASP A 642 -18.68 1.12 -10.11
C ASP A 642 -19.75 1.95 -10.85
N VAL A 643 -19.87 1.62 -12.14
CA VAL A 643 -20.69 2.26 -13.18
C VAL A 643 -21.25 1.19 -14.11
N ASN A 644 -22.09 1.57 -15.09
CA ASN A 644 -22.37 0.72 -16.25
C ASN A 644 -21.09 0.47 -17.07
N ARG A 645 -20.72 -0.79 -17.22
CA ARG A 645 -19.59 -1.24 -18.06
C ARG A 645 -20.03 -1.42 -19.52
N ASN A 646 -19.05 -1.45 -20.43
CA ASN A 646 -19.21 -1.72 -21.87
C ASN A 646 -20.40 -2.62 -22.21
N ILE A 647 -21.36 -2.13 -22.99
CA ILE A 647 -22.53 -2.90 -23.42
C ILE A 647 -22.12 -3.91 -24.49
N MET A 648 -22.65 -5.13 -24.38
CA MET A 648 -22.37 -6.25 -25.29
C MET A 648 -23.54 -6.50 -26.23
N LEU A 649 -23.25 -6.98 -27.44
CA LEU A 649 -24.21 -7.34 -28.50
C LEU A 649 -23.75 -8.62 -29.20
N THR A 650 -24.68 -9.50 -29.57
CA THR A 650 -24.36 -10.73 -30.31
C THR A 650 -23.57 -10.46 -31.60
N SER A 651 -22.49 -11.22 -31.76
CA SER A 651 -21.46 -11.03 -32.78
C SER A 651 -21.76 -11.72 -34.12
N VAL A 652 -22.71 -12.66 -34.10
CA VAL A 652 -23.03 -13.54 -35.23
C VAL A 652 -23.58 -12.76 -36.43
N PRO A 653 -23.20 -13.08 -37.68
CA PRO A 653 -23.80 -12.48 -38.87
C PRO A 653 -25.31 -12.74 -38.93
N VAL A 654 -26.10 -11.68 -38.75
CA VAL A 654 -27.55 -11.65 -39.00
C VAL A 654 -27.84 -10.56 -40.03
N LYS A 655 -29.05 -10.59 -40.62
CA LYS A 655 -29.50 -9.62 -41.62
C LYS A 655 -29.22 -8.19 -41.16
N LYS A 656 -28.57 -7.40 -42.02
CA LYS A 656 -27.98 -6.11 -41.68
C LYS A 656 -29.00 -5.13 -41.08
N SER A 657 -30.23 -5.09 -41.61
CA SER A 657 -31.28 -4.21 -41.10
C SER A 657 -31.59 -4.45 -39.62
N ILE A 658 -31.59 -5.71 -39.18
CA ILE A 658 -31.84 -6.11 -37.78
C ILE A 658 -30.60 -5.80 -36.93
N HIS A 659 -29.41 -6.18 -37.40
CA HIS A 659 -28.15 -5.88 -36.70
C HIS A 659 -28.00 -4.38 -36.43
N ASP A 660 -28.22 -3.55 -37.45
CA ASP A 660 -28.00 -2.11 -37.36
C ASP A 660 -29.06 -1.42 -36.49
N GLU A 661 -30.32 -1.89 -36.51
CA GLU A 661 -31.37 -1.44 -35.58
C GLU A 661 -30.98 -1.67 -34.10
N ILE A 662 -30.55 -2.90 -33.77
CA ILE A 662 -30.15 -3.27 -32.41
C ILE A 662 -28.82 -2.60 -32.01
N PHE A 663 -27.88 -2.45 -32.95
CA PHE A 663 -26.63 -1.74 -32.71
C PHE A 663 -26.87 -0.26 -32.41
N GLN A 664 -27.76 0.41 -33.15
CA GLN A 664 -28.17 1.80 -32.85
C GLN A 664 -28.90 1.92 -31.50
N PHE A 665 -29.71 0.94 -31.10
CA PHE A 665 -30.22 0.86 -29.72
C PHE A 665 -29.08 0.73 -28.70
N SER A 666 -28.11 -0.15 -28.94
CA SER A 666 -26.97 -0.35 -28.03
C SER A 666 -26.14 0.93 -27.85
N LEU A 667 -25.87 1.68 -28.92
CA LEU A 667 -25.14 2.96 -28.88
C LEU A 667 -25.90 4.04 -28.08
N LYS A 668 -27.22 4.17 -28.31
CA LYS A 668 -28.07 5.10 -27.55
C LYS A 668 -28.09 4.76 -26.07
N LEU A 669 -28.21 3.47 -25.72
CA LEU A 669 -28.19 3.00 -24.34
C LEU A 669 -26.81 3.17 -23.68
N ASP A 670 -25.72 2.95 -24.42
CA ASP A 670 -24.35 3.07 -23.90
C ASP A 670 -23.97 4.53 -23.59
N ALA A 671 -24.45 5.47 -24.42
CA ALA A 671 -24.33 6.91 -24.23
C ALA A 671 -25.27 7.43 -23.13
N HIS A 672 -26.55 7.01 -23.10
CA HIS A 672 -27.52 7.42 -22.07
C HIS A 672 -27.08 7.03 -20.65
N LEU A 673 -26.40 5.90 -20.52
CA LEU A 673 -25.87 5.39 -19.25
C LEU A 673 -24.38 5.73 -19.02
N LEU A 674 -23.79 6.62 -19.81
CA LEU A 674 -22.43 7.11 -19.59
C LEU A 674 -22.42 8.15 -18.45
N PRO A 675 -21.39 8.20 -17.59
CA PRO A 675 -21.29 9.24 -16.58
C PRO A 675 -21.04 10.63 -17.18
N ASN A 676 -21.67 11.65 -16.62
CA ASN A 676 -21.58 13.05 -17.04
C ASN A 676 -20.63 13.82 -16.10
N THR A 677 -19.33 13.62 -16.28
CA THR A 677 -18.26 14.22 -15.46
C THR A 677 -17.15 14.84 -16.30
N ASN A 678 -16.71 16.03 -15.92
CA ASN A 678 -15.57 16.70 -16.53
C ASN A 678 -14.21 16.13 -16.07
N SER A 679 -14.17 15.32 -14.99
CA SER A 679 -12.93 14.79 -14.40
C SER A 679 -12.05 14.03 -15.40
N TYR A 680 -12.65 13.35 -16.38
CA TYR A 680 -11.91 12.62 -17.40
C TYR A 680 -11.15 13.54 -18.36
N HIS A 681 -11.76 14.67 -18.73
CA HIS A 681 -11.15 15.65 -19.61
C HIS A 681 -10.00 16.40 -18.89
N GLU A 682 -10.27 16.88 -17.69
CA GLU A 682 -9.31 17.64 -16.88
C GLU A 682 -8.03 16.85 -16.53
N ILE A 683 -8.16 15.54 -16.25
CA ILE A 683 -7.01 14.72 -15.80
C ILE A 683 -6.20 14.16 -16.97
N TRP A 684 -6.85 13.78 -18.07
CA TRP A 684 -6.20 13.00 -19.14
C TRP A 684 -5.99 13.76 -20.44
N LEU A 685 -6.79 14.77 -20.75
CA LEU A 685 -6.76 15.50 -22.03
C LEU A 685 -6.19 16.92 -21.87
N ASP A 686 -5.77 17.29 -20.67
CA ASP A 686 -5.16 18.58 -20.30
C ASP A 686 -6.09 19.80 -20.54
N ASP A 687 -7.41 19.55 -20.64
CA ASP A 687 -8.44 20.58 -20.58
C ASP A 687 -8.36 21.31 -19.22
N LYS A 688 -8.27 22.65 -19.23
CA LYS A 688 -8.18 23.42 -17.98
C LYS A 688 -9.47 23.30 -17.18
N ILE A 689 -9.34 23.04 -15.87
CA ILE A 689 -10.41 23.22 -14.89
C ILE A 689 -11.05 24.59 -15.13
N VAL A 690 -12.36 24.62 -15.36
CA VAL A 690 -13.10 25.85 -15.62
C VAL A 690 -13.03 26.73 -14.38
N ALA A 691 -12.34 27.86 -14.47
CA ALA A 691 -11.98 28.66 -13.30
C ALA A 691 -13.20 29.37 -12.70
N GLY A 692 -13.57 28.96 -11.49
CA GLY A 692 -14.71 29.49 -10.73
C GLY A 692 -15.74 28.41 -10.41
N GLN A 693 -16.54 28.61 -9.36
CA GLN A 693 -17.55 27.67 -8.87
C GLN A 693 -18.81 27.60 -9.78
N ALA A 694 -18.65 27.87 -11.09
CA ALA A 694 -19.73 28.16 -12.03
C ALA A 694 -20.34 26.91 -12.70
N VAL A 695 -19.64 25.78 -12.67
CA VAL A 695 -20.19 24.46 -13.01
C VAL A 695 -19.81 23.51 -11.89
N GLN A 696 -20.71 23.35 -10.92
CA GLN A 696 -20.68 22.18 -10.06
C GLN A 696 -21.02 20.98 -10.95
N ASP A 697 -20.14 19.97 -11.02
CA ASP A 697 -20.48 18.73 -11.73
C ASP A 697 -21.78 18.14 -11.15
N VAL A 698 -22.66 17.70 -12.04
CA VAL A 698 -23.90 17.01 -11.71
C VAL A 698 -23.93 15.72 -12.50
N GLU A 699 -23.88 14.61 -11.77
CA GLU A 699 -24.10 13.25 -12.29
C GLU A 699 -25.59 12.89 -12.11
N PRO A 700 -26.47 13.15 -13.10
CA PRO A 700 -27.93 13.05 -12.91
C PRO A 700 -28.39 11.62 -12.62
N LEU A 701 -27.76 10.63 -13.26
CA LEU A 701 -28.04 9.22 -13.04
C LEU A 701 -27.23 8.67 -11.86
N TYR A 702 -25.93 8.95 -11.81
CA TYR A 702 -25.01 8.28 -10.87
C TYR A 702 -24.98 8.90 -9.46
N GLY A 703 -25.18 10.22 -9.33
CA GLY A 703 -24.95 10.96 -8.10
C GLY A 703 -23.48 10.98 -7.64
N PRO A 704 -23.13 11.72 -6.57
CA PRO A 704 -21.75 11.92 -6.14
C PRO A 704 -21.05 10.63 -5.66
N SER A 705 -21.82 9.60 -5.28
CA SER A 705 -21.28 8.31 -4.83
C SER A 705 -21.37 7.20 -5.88
N TYR A 706 -21.88 7.47 -7.08
CA TYR A 706 -22.07 6.48 -8.16
C TYR A 706 -22.86 5.23 -7.72
N LEU A 707 -22.81 4.14 -8.50
CA LEU A 707 -23.44 2.87 -8.12
C LEU A 707 -22.69 2.23 -6.93
N PRO A 708 -23.35 1.35 -6.16
CA PRO A 708 -22.68 0.56 -5.14
C PRO A 708 -21.60 -0.35 -5.73
N ARG A 709 -21.87 -0.93 -6.91
CA ARG A 709 -20.93 -1.81 -7.62
C ARG A 709 -21.15 -1.85 -9.14
N LYS A 710 -20.12 -2.27 -9.88
CA LYS A 710 -20.10 -2.54 -11.34
C LYS A 710 -21.42 -3.13 -11.88
N PHE A 711 -22.08 -2.40 -12.77
CA PHE A 711 -23.27 -2.80 -13.52
C PHE A 711 -22.87 -3.32 -14.91
N LYS A 712 -23.62 -4.26 -15.49
CA LYS A 712 -23.28 -4.89 -16.78
C LYS A 712 -24.54 -5.16 -17.60
N ILE A 713 -24.54 -4.74 -18.86
CA ILE A 713 -25.63 -5.00 -19.81
C ILE A 713 -25.16 -5.98 -20.90
N ALA A 714 -26.07 -6.81 -21.42
CA ALA A 714 -25.85 -7.64 -22.60
C ALA A 714 -27.10 -7.64 -23.49
N ILE A 715 -26.93 -7.74 -24.81
CA ILE A 715 -28.01 -7.79 -25.79
C ILE A 715 -27.78 -9.03 -26.66
N ALA A 716 -28.68 -10.01 -26.57
CA ALA A 716 -28.61 -11.25 -27.35
C ALA A 716 -29.54 -11.19 -28.57
N ILE A 717 -29.10 -11.79 -29.67
CA ILE A 717 -29.91 -12.00 -30.88
C ILE A 717 -30.13 -13.51 -31.07
N PRO A 718 -31.31 -14.04 -30.71
CA PRO A 718 -31.67 -15.44 -30.96
C PRO A 718 -31.44 -15.85 -32.43
N PRO A 719 -30.95 -17.08 -32.71
CA PRO A 719 -30.80 -18.19 -31.77
C PRO A 719 -29.45 -18.27 -31.03
N SER A 720 -28.55 -17.28 -31.13
CA SER A 720 -27.26 -17.32 -30.42
C SER A 720 -27.28 -16.53 -29.12
N ASN A 721 -26.48 -16.99 -28.15
CA ASN A 721 -26.27 -16.39 -26.84
C ASN A 721 -24.77 -16.25 -26.52
N ASP A 722 -23.93 -15.98 -27.53
CA ASP A 722 -22.49 -15.69 -27.39
C ASP A 722 -22.18 -14.69 -26.26
N VAL A 723 -23.04 -13.68 -26.08
CA VAL A 723 -22.98 -12.69 -25.00
C VAL A 723 -23.23 -13.24 -23.58
N ASP A 724 -23.63 -14.50 -23.43
CA ASP A 724 -24.12 -15.11 -22.18
C ASP A 724 -25.07 -14.16 -21.43
N VAL A 725 -26.21 -13.83 -22.03
CA VAL A 725 -27.12 -12.76 -21.57
C VAL A 725 -27.50 -12.90 -20.10
N ARG A 726 -27.73 -14.14 -19.63
CA ARG A 726 -28.08 -14.45 -18.23
C ARG A 726 -26.94 -14.27 -17.23
N ALA A 727 -25.69 -13.99 -17.65
CA ALA A 727 -24.57 -13.73 -16.74
C ALA A 727 -24.45 -12.26 -16.28
N HIS A 728 -25.41 -11.41 -16.67
CA HIS A 728 -25.32 -9.94 -16.63
C HIS A 728 -26.38 -9.27 -15.74
N CYS A 729 -26.09 -8.06 -15.24
CA CYS A 729 -27.01 -7.35 -14.33
C CYS A 729 -28.36 -7.11 -14.99
N LEU A 730 -28.31 -6.74 -16.27
CA LEU A 730 -29.44 -6.51 -17.14
C LEU A 730 -29.13 -7.18 -18.49
N GLY A 731 -30.13 -7.82 -19.07
CA GLY A 731 -30.05 -8.47 -20.36
C GLY A 731 -31.26 -8.14 -21.21
N TYR A 732 -31.02 -7.92 -22.50
CA TYR A 732 -32.07 -7.81 -23.51
C TYR A 732 -31.95 -8.99 -24.46
N ILE A 733 -33.07 -9.65 -24.75
CA ILE A 733 -33.15 -10.71 -25.76
C ILE A 733 -34.07 -10.19 -26.86
N ALA A 734 -33.51 -9.91 -28.03
CA ALA A 734 -34.24 -9.31 -29.14
C ALA A 734 -35.35 -10.24 -29.63
N ILE A 735 -36.55 -9.70 -29.85
CA ILE A 735 -37.66 -10.43 -30.45
C ILE A 735 -37.89 -9.87 -31.85
N ILE A 736 -37.88 -10.77 -32.83
CA ILE A 736 -37.91 -10.43 -34.25
C ILE A 736 -39.15 -11.09 -34.87
N GLU A 737 -40.02 -10.29 -35.48
CA GLU A 737 -41.17 -10.75 -36.27
C GLU A 737 -41.11 -10.06 -37.63
N ASN A 738 -41.20 -10.81 -38.72
CA ASN A 738 -41.20 -10.29 -40.10
C ASN A 738 -40.01 -9.34 -40.42
N ASP A 739 -38.78 -9.79 -40.12
CA ASP A 739 -37.51 -9.06 -40.28
C ASP A 739 -37.40 -7.71 -39.54
N LYS A 740 -38.21 -7.48 -38.51
CA LYS A 740 -38.17 -6.25 -37.68
C LYS A 740 -38.02 -6.57 -36.20
N VAL A 741 -37.30 -5.72 -35.47
CA VAL A 741 -37.23 -5.78 -34.01
C VAL A 741 -38.49 -5.16 -33.44
N ILE A 742 -39.31 -5.96 -32.76
CA ILE A 742 -40.59 -5.49 -32.19
C ILE A 742 -40.48 -5.13 -30.71
N GLY A 743 -39.30 -5.35 -30.11
CA GLY A 743 -39.01 -5.16 -28.70
C GLY A 743 -38.07 -6.23 -28.16
N TYR A 744 -37.95 -6.27 -26.84
CA TYR A 744 -36.97 -7.08 -26.13
C TYR A 744 -37.60 -7.78 -24.93
N ASN A 745 -37.28 -9.06 -24.75
CA ASN A 745 -37.43 -9.73 -23.45
C ASN A 745 -36.34 -9.24 -22.50
N VAL A 746 -36.71 -8.89 -21.27
CA VAL A 746 -35.84 -8.25 -20.27
C VAL A 746 -35.46 -9.25 -19.19
N THR A 747 -34.16 -9.45 -18.96
CA THR A 747 -33.63 -10.26 -17.86
C THR A 747 -32.82 -9.44 -16.86
N VAL A 748 -32.86 -9.78 -15.57
CA VAL A 748 -32.11 -9.07 -14.52
C VAL A 748 -31.46 -10.00 -13.49
N GLY A 749 -30.37 -9.56 -12.85
CA GLY A 749 -29.80 -10.25 -11.69
C GLY A 749 -28.68 -11.27 -11.96
N GLY A 750 -28.12 -11.32 -13.16
CA GLY A 750 -26.96 -12.16 -13.47
C GLY A 750 -25.65 -11.65 -12.84
N GLY A 751 -24.83 -12.58 -12.33
CA GLY A 751 -23.52 -12.20 -11.78
C GLY A 751 -22.62 -13.34 -11.31
N MET A 752 -21.57 -13.59 -12.07
CA MET A 752 -20.61 -14.68 -11.86
C MET A 752 -19.72 -14.59 -10.61
N GLY A 753 -19.41 -13.40 -10.09
CA GLY A 753 -18.40 -13.27 -9.04
C GLY A 753 -18.84 -13.81 -7.67
N ALA A 754 -17.99 -14.66 -7.07
CA ALA A 754 -18.14 -15.28 -5.76
C ALA A 754 -16.83 -15.15 -4.95
N THR A 755 -16.84 -15.64 -3.71
CA THR A 755 -15.64 -15.83 -2.87
C THR A 755 -15.51 -17.31 -2.57
N HIS A 756 -14.29 -17.85 -2.58
CA HIS A 756 -14.07 -19.22 -2.08
C HIS A 756 -14.47 -19.28 -0.60
N ASN A 757 -14.99 -20.42 -0.17
CA ASN A 757 -15.38 -20.68 1.22
C ASN A 757 -16.35 -19.64 1.83
N ASN A 758 -17.17 -18.91 1.07
CA ASN A 758 -18.24 -18.10 1.67
C ASN A 758 -19.56 -18.33 0.93
N LYS A 759 -20.44 -19.14 1.55
CA LYS A 759 -21.72 -19.57 0.93
C LYS A 759 -22.74 -18.44 0.78
N LYS A 760 -22.54 -17.29 1.44
CA LYS A 760 -23.33 -16.06 1.20
C LYS A 760 -22.96 -15.38 -0.13
N THR A 761 -21.86 -15.78 -0.79
CA THR A 761 -21.47 -15.29 -2.13
C THR A 761 -21.41 -16.39 -3.20
N TYR A 762 -22.34 -16.36 -4.16
CA TYR A 762 -22.55 -17.46 -5.12
C TYR A 762 -22.79 -16.93 -6.55
N PRO A 763 -22.36 -17.63 -7.62
CA PRO A 763 -22.72 -17.26 -9.00
C PRO A 763 -24.23 -17.37 -9.22
N ARG A 764 -24.82 -16.41 -9.94
CA ARG A 764 -26.26 -16.36 -10.25
C ARG A 764 -26.51 -16.07 -11.72
N ILE A 765 -27.56 -16.68 -12.28
CA ILE A 765 -28.15 -16.32 -13.58
C ILE A 765 -29.21 -15.23 -13.42
N ALA A 766 -29.57 -14.58 -14.53
CA ALA A 766 -30.60 -13.55 -14.59
C ALA A 766 -32.01 -14.15 -14.77
N ASP A 767 -32.99 -13.61 -14.05
CA ASP A 767 -34.41 -13.96 -14.17
C ASP A 767 -35.04 -13.22 -15.34
N LEU A 768 -36.08 -13.80 -15.96
CA LEU A 768 -36.84 -13.19 -17.06
C LEU A 768 -38.07 -12.46 -16.52
N LEU A 769 -38.07 -11.12 -16.55
CA LEU A 769 -39.16 -10.32 -15.95
C LEU A 769 -40.40 -10.21 -16.84
N GLY A 770 -40.19 -10.06 -18.15
CA GLY A 770 -41.23 -9.68 -19.12
C GLY A 770 -40.64 -9.11 -20.42
N PHE A 771 -41.45 -8.35 -21.15
CA PHE A 771 -41.15 -7.76 -22.46
C PHE A 771 -41.39 -6.25 -22.46
N CYS A 772 -40.58 -5.50 -23.21
CA CYS A 772 -40.73 -4.07 -23.49
C CYS A 772 -40.58 -3.77 -24.98
N THR A 773 -41.20 -2.70 -25.48
CA THR A 773 -41.04 -2.24 -26.87
C THR A 773 -39.67 -1.56 -27.09
N PRO A 774 -39.22 -1.31 -28.34
CA PRO A 774 -37.93 -0.67 -28.59
C PRO A 774 -37.82 0.74 -28.01
N GLU A 775 -38.94 1.48 -27.95
CA GLU A 775 -39.03 2.83 -27.39
C GLU A 775 -38.85 2.82 -25.87
N GLN A 776 -39.44 1.82 -25.20
CA GLN A 776 -39.35 1.63 -23.75
C GLN A 776 -37.97 1.14 -23.29
N ALA A 777 -37.22 0.47 -24.16
CA ALA A 777 -36.02 -0.28 -23.77
C ALA A 777 -34.91 0.57 -23.13
N ILE A 778 -34.75 1.84 -23.53
CA ILE A 778 -33.75 2.74 -22.90
C ILE A 778 -34.20 3.12 -21.48
N GLU A 779 -35.47 3.43 -21.30
CA GLU A 779 -36.05 3.79 -20.00
C GLU A 779 -35.98 2.62 -19.02
N VAL A 780 -36.32 1.41 -19.46
CA VAL A 780 -36.18 0.17 -18.66
C VAL A 780 -34.73 0.01 -18.17
N GLY A 781 -33.74 0.25 -19.05
CA GLY A 781 -32.33 0.16 -18.68
C GLY A 781 -31.89 1.19 -17.65
N GLU A 782 -32.40 2.41 -17.76
CA GLU A 782 -32.21 3.46 -16.76
C GLU A 782 -32.85 3.06 -15.42
N LYS A 783 -34.15 2.71 -15.39
CA LYS A 783 -34.85 2.44 -14.12
C LYS A 783 -34.25 1.23 -13.39
N VAL A 784 -33.86 0.16 -14.09
CA VAL A 784 -33.14 -0.98 -13.48
C VAL A 784 -31.78 -0.57 -12.89
N MET A 785 -31.06 0.35 -13.54
CA MET A 785 -29.81 0.90 -12.98
C MET A 785 -30.07 1.81 -11.77
N LEU A 786 -31.14 2.60 -11.78
CA LEU A 786 -31.53 3.46 -10.66
C LEU A 786 -31.99 2.66 -9.44
N ILE A 787 -32.73 1.55 -9.61
CA ILE A 787 -33.05 0.63 -8.50
C ILE A 787 -31.76 0.07 -7.88
N GLN A 788 -30.78 -0.32 -8.71
CA GLN A 788 -29.46 -0.73 -8.20
C GLN A 788 -28.69 0.38 -7.47
N ARG A 789 -28.86 1.63 -7.90
CA ARG A 789 -28.23 2.79 -7.25
C ARG A 789 -28.82 3.04 -5.86
N ASP A 790 -30.14 2.89 -5.72
CA ASP A 790 -30.90 3.29 -4.55
C ASP A 790 -30.99 2.20 -3.48
N PHE A 791 -31.23 0.94 -3.88
CA PHE A 791 -31.42 -0.21 -2.96
C PHE A 791 -30.20 -1.13 -2.83
N GLY A 792 -29.18 -0.97 -3.66
CA GLY A 792 -28.01 -1.87 -3.62
C GLY A 792 -27.07 -1.58 -2.46
N GLU A 793 -26.71 -2.62 -1.71
CA GLU A 793 -25.80 -2.58 -0.55
C GLU A 793 -24.48 -1.82 -0.85
N ARG A 794 -24.06 -0.92 0.05
CA ARG A 794 -22.93 0.01 -0.11
C ARG A 794 -21.77 -0.23 0.87
N LEU A 795 -22.06 -0.80 2.04
CA LEU A 795 -21.09 -1.20 3.05
C LEU A 795 -20.37 -2.49 2.59
N ASN A 796 -21.10 -3.59 2.45
CA ASN A 796 -20.52 -4.88 2.07
C ASN A 796 -20.36 -5.01 0.55
N ARG A 797 -19.15 -4.76 0.06
CA ARG A 797 -18.81 -4.79 -1.39
C ARG A 797 -18.78 -6.18 -2.02
N LYS A 798 -18.91 -7.26 -1.23
CA LYS A 798 -19.17 -8.62 -1.74
C LYS A 798 -20.65 -8.79 -2.11
N HIS A 799 -21.55 -8.19 -1.32
CA HIS A 799 -23.02 -8.20 -1.49
C HIS A 799 -23.56 -7.06 -2.39
N ALA A 800 -22.77 -6.01 -2.65
CA ALA A 800 -23.14 -4.80 -3.40
C ALA A 800 -23.59 -4.95 -4.90
N ARG A 801 -23.92 -6.14 -5.41
CA ARG A 801 -24.31 -6.39 -6.82
C ARG A 801 -25.80 -6.67 -6.93
N LEU A 802 -26.44 -6.17 -7.99
CA LEU A 802 -27.87 -6.36 -8.32
C LEU A 802 -28.42 -7.78 -8.16
N LYS A 803 -27.59 -8.81 -8.40
CA LYS A 803 -27.99 -10.21 -8.17
C LYS A 803 -28.44 -10.50 -6.72
N TYR A 804 -27.89 -9.79 -5.75
CA TYR A 804 -28.25 -9.91 -4.34
C TYR A 804 -29.39 -8.95 -4.00
N THR A 805 -29.37 -7.72 -4.51
CA THR A 805 -30.48 -6.76 -4.37
C THR A 805 -31.82 -7.35 -4.84
N ILE A 806 -31.82 -8.19 -5.87
CA ILE A 806 -33.01 -8.95 -6.33
C ILE A 806 -33.41 -10.10 -5.39
N GLU A 807 -32.44 -10.75 -4.72
CA GLU A 807 -32.72 -11.80 -3.72
C GLU A 807 -33.23 -11.18 -2.42
N ASP A 808 -32.62 -10.09 -1.95
CA ASP A 808 -32.97 -9.35 -0.75
C ASP A 808 -34.36 -8.68 -0.87
N MET A 809 -34.70 -8.13 -2.04
CA MET A 809 -36.04 -7.59 -2.32
C MET A 809 -37.06 -8.69 -2.65
N GLY A 810 -36.62 -9.75 -3.33
CA GLY A 810 -37.47 -10.70 -4.05
C GLY A 810 -37.81 -10.23 -5.47
N ALA A 811 -37.74 -11.12 -6.45
CA ALA A 811 -37.87 -10.79 -7.88
C ALA A 811 -39.21 -10.12 -8.26
N GLU A 812 -40.33 -10.52 -7.67
CA GLU A 812 -41.63 -9.88 -7.94
C GLU A 812 -41.69 -8.46 -7.36
N LYS A 813 -41.16 -8.20 -6.16
CA LYS A 813 -41.09 -6.82 -5.63
C LYS A 813 -40.15 -5.93 -6.43
N PHE A 814 -39.06 -6.50 -6.95
CA PHE A 814 -38.18 -5.79 -7.88
C PHE A 814 -38.92 -5.40 -9.17
N LYS A 815 -39.79 -6.28 -9.67
CA LYS A 815 -40.64 -6.04 -10.85
C LYS A 815 -41.76 -5.04 -10.57
N GLU A 816 -42.35 -5.04 -9.37
CA GLU A 816 -43.30 -4.02 -8.89
C GLU A 816 -42.61 -2.64 -8.80
N GLU A 817 -41.44 -2.54 -8.17
CA GLU A 817 -40.68 -1.28 -8.07
C GLU A 817 -40.24 -0.77 -9.46
N LEU A 818 -39.88 -1.68 -10.37
CA LEU A 818 -39.61 -1.32 -11.76
C LEU A 818 -40.87 -0.77 -12.46
N ALA A 819 -42.03 -1.41 -12.29
CA ALA A 819 -43.30 -0.91 -12.84
C ALA A 819 -43.69 0.45 -12.25
N ASN A 820 -43.48 0.66 -10.94
CA ASN A 820 -43.71 1.94 -10.27
C ASN A 820 -42.85 3.07 -10.87
N ARG A 821 -41.57 2.79 -11.15
CA ARG A 821 -40.62 3.76 -11.73
C ARG A 821 -40.81 4.05 -13.22
N LEU A 822 -41.44 3.13 -13.95
CA LEU A 822 -41.82 3.29 -15.35
C LEU A 822 -43.22 3.92 -15.51
N GLY A 823 -44.08 3.79 -14.50
CA GLY A 823 -45.51 4.11 -14.61
C GLY A 823 -46.33 3.07 -15.39
N TYR A 824 -45.71 1.96 -15.81
CA TYR A 824 -46.35 0.85 -16.52
C TYR A 824 -45.64 -0.49 -16.21
N PRO A 825 -46.38 -1.62 -16.16
CA PRO A 825 -45.76 -2.94 -16.01
C PRO A 825 -45.12 -3.41 -17.33
N LEU A 826 -44.09 -4.24 -17.23
CA LEU A 826 -43.58 -5.00 -18.37
C LEU A 826 -44.65 -6.00 -18.86
N GLN A 827 -44.72 -6.20 -20.17
CA GLN A 827 -45.64 -7.16 -20.79
C GLN A 827 -45.19 -8.61 -20.52
N PRO A 828 -46.05 -9.63 -20.72
CA PRO A 828 -45.60 -11.02 -20.70
C PRO A 828 -44.46 -11.26 -21.69
N ALA A 829 -43.46 -12.06 -21.28
CA ALA A 829 -42.31 -12.37 -22.13
C ALA A 829 -42.74 -13.13 -23.40
N LYS A 830 -42.19 -12.73 -24.56
CA LYS A 830 -42.46 -13.40 -25.85
C LYS A 830 -41.62 -14.69 -26.01
N PRO A 831 -42.04 -15.65 -26.85
CA PRO A 831 -41.25 -16.85 -27.14
C PRO A 831 -39.89 -16.52 -27.76
N TYR A 832 -38.86 -17.29 -27.40
CA TYR A 832 -37.53 -17.27 -28.01
C TYR A 832 -36.84 -18.63 -27.78
N GLU A 833 -35.78 -18.91 -28.54
CA GLU A 833 -34.97 -20.12 -28.44
C GLU A 833 -33.49 -19.74 -28.50
N PHE A 834 -32.63 -20.41 -27.72
CA PHE A 834 -31.17 -20.34 -27.89
C PHE A 834 -30.64 -21.73 -28.22
N LYS A 835 -29.64 -21.79 -29.13
CA LYS A 835 -29.03 -23.04 -29.62
C LYS A 835 -27.55 -23.17 -29.26
N ASP A 836 -26.88 -22.05 -29.04
CA ASP A 836 -25.47 -21.99 -28.69
C ASP A 836 -25.11 -20.70 -27.93
N ASN A 837 -23.93 -20.68 -27.32
CA ASN A 837 -23.18 -19.47 -26.96
C ASN A 837 -21.76 -19.48 -27.57
N ALA A 838 -21.58 -20.28 -28.62
CA ALA A 838 -20.31 -20.57 -29.28
C ALA A 838 -20.05 -19.58 -30.43
N ASP A 839 -18.79 -19.16 -30.57
CA ASP A 839 -18.34 -18.40 -31.73
C ASP A 839 -18.38 -19.29 -32.99
N LYS A 840 -18.88 -18.74 -34.10
CA LYS A 840 -18.83 -19.42 -35.41
C LYS A 840 -17.55 -19.00 -36.11
N PHE A 841 -16.63 -19.93 -36.37
CA PHE A 841 -15.30 -19.63 -36.93
C PHE A 841 -15.26 -19.65 -38.47
N GLY A 842 -14.19 -19.10 -39.05
CA GLY A 842 -13.95 -19.14 -40.49
C GLY A 842 -14.84 -18.23 -41.33
N TRP A 843 -14.91 -18.49 -42.65
CA TRP A 843 -15.74 -17.72 -43.60
C TRP A 843 -17.22 -18.06 -43.46
N GLN A 844 -18.05 -17.04 -43.27
CA GLN A 844 -19.51 -17.08 -43.33
C GLN A 844 -20.04 -16.01 -44.29
N THR A 845 -21.29 -16.17 -44.72
CA THR A 845 -22.02 -15.16 -45.52
C THR A 845 -23.28 -14.77 -44.77
N ASP A 846 -23.62 -13.47 -44.73
CA ASP A 846 -24.88 -13.00 -44.16
C ASP A 846 -26.05 -13.07 -45.18
N PRO A 847 -27.31 -12.84 -44.74
CA PRO A 847 -28.48 -12.81 -45.64
C PRO A 847 -28.45 -11.70 -46.69
N ASP A 848 -27.54 -10.72 -46.59
CA ASP A 848 -27.38 -9.60 -47.52
C ASP A 848 -26.25 -9.86 -48.54
N GLY A 849 -25.57 -11.01 -48.44
CA GLY A 849 -24.55 -11.48 -49.38
C GLY A 849 -23.12 -11.03 -49.09
N LEU A 850 -22.85 -10.40 -47.94
CA LEU A 850 -21.51 -10.03 -47.52
C LEU A 850 -20.82 -11.19 -46.78
N TRP A 851 -19.51 -11.30 -46.96
CA TRP A 851 -18.68 -12.28 -46.27
C TRP A 851 -18.16 -11.72 -44.94
N HIS A 852 -17.96 -12.62 -43.99
CA HIS A 852 -17.38 -12.33 -42.68
C HIS A 852 -16.38 -13.44 -42.35
N TYR A 853 -15.22 -13.12 -41.76
CA TYR A 853 -14.27 -14.14 -41.27
C TYR A 853 -14.05 -13.98 -39.78
N ASN A 854 -14.34 -15.02 -38.99
CA ASN A 854 -14.05 -15.03 -37.57
C ASN A 854 -12.75 -15.79 -37.26
N LEU A 855 -11.78 -15.07 -36.70
CA LEU A 855 -10.44 -15.52 -36.39
C LEU A 855 -10.40 -16.19 -35.01
N TYR A 856 -9.83 -17.39 -34.89
CA TYR A 856 -9.52 -17.95 -33.58
C TYR A 856 -8.26 -17.28 -33.00
N LEU A 857 -8.43 -16.57 -31.90
CA LEU A 857 -7.35 -15.91 -31.16
C LEU A 857 -7.27 -16.53 -29.78
N GLU A 858 -6.28 -17.39 -29.56
CA GLU A 858 -6.14 -18.19 -28.34
C GLU A 858 -6.08 -17.29 -27.09
N ASN A 859 -7.12 -17.38 -26.25
CA ASN A 859 -7.37 -16.46 -25.14
C ASN A 859 -7.28 -14.96 -25.52
N GLY A 860 -7.66 -14.56 -26.73
CA GLY A 860 -7.73 -13.18 -27.22
C GLY A 860 -6.47 -12.33 -27.01
N ARG A 861 -5.28 -12.95 -26.88
CA ARG A 861 -4.00 -12.25 -26.71
C ARG A 861 -3.38 -12.02 -28.08
N ILE A 862 -3.24 -10.75 -28.46
CA ILE A 862 -2.66 -10.33 -29.73
C ILE A 862 -1.29 -9.71 -29.43
N ARG A 863 -0.24 -10.44 -29.80
CA ARG A 863 1.15 -9.99 -29.91
C ARG A 863 1.83 -10.85 -30.96
N ASP A 864 2.88 -10.34 -31.59
CA ASP A 864 3.70 -11.18 -32.46
C ASP A 864 4.57 -12.11 -31.62
N THR A 865 4.52 -13.41 -31.91
CA THR A 865 5.39 -14.45 -31.35
C THR A 865 5.91 -15.37 -32.46
N PRO A 866 6.97 -16.18 -32.23
CA PRO A 866 7.43 -17.14 -33.23
C PRO A 866 6.28 -18.03 -33.74
N GLY A 867 6.11 -18.07 -35.07
CA GLY A 867 5.01 -18.80 -35.72
C GLY A 867 3.61 -18.17 -35.64
N ARG A 868 3.40 -17.08 -34.87
CA ARG A 868 2.12 -16.35 -34.76
C ARG A 868 2.33 -14.83 -34.85
N PRO A 869 2.57 -14.27 -36.04
CA PRO A 869 2.72 -12.82 -36.27
C PRO A 869 1.35 -12.12 -36.34
N TRP A 870 0.50 -12.34 -35.34
CA TRP A 870 -0.91 -11.96 -35.33
C TRP A 870 -1.16 -10.44 -35.20
N LYS A 871 -0.30 -9.69 -34.50
CA LYS A 871 -0.43 -8.21 -34.36
C LYS A 871 -0.10 -7.54 -35.70
N THR A 872 1.01 -7.93 -36.32
CA THR A 872 1.39 -7.46 -37.66
C THR A 872 0.38 -7.93 -38.72
N GLY A 873 -0.14 -9.16 -38.64
CA GLY A 873 -1.17 -9.63 -39.56
C GLY A 873 -2.47 -8.82 -39.49
N LEU A 874 -2.97 -8.56 -38.27
CA LEU A 874 -4.17 -7.73 -38.08
C LEU A 874 -3.97 -6.27 -38.53
N ARG A 875 -2.75 -5.72 -38.38
CA ARG A 875 -2.37 -4.42 -38.94
C ARG A 875 -2.47 -4.41 -40.47
N GLU A 876 -1.93 -5.41 -41.15
CA GLU A 876 -1.95 -5.49 -42.61
C GLU A 876 -3.35 -5.77 -43.18
N ILE A 877 -4.16 -6.55 -42.46
CA ILE A 877 -5.59 -6.71 -42.76
C ILE A 877 -6.31 -5.37 -42.58
N ALA A 878 -6.10 -4.63 -41.49
CA ALA A 878 -6.67 -3.29 -41.29
C ALA A 878 -6.15 -2.23 -42.30
N ASN A 879 -4.94 -2.41 -42.82
CA ASN A 879 -4.39 -1.61 -43.92
C ASN A 879 -5.10 -1.90 -45.25
N THR A 880 -5.58 -3.13 -45.48
CA THR A 880 -6.29 -3.53 -46.70
C THR A 880 -7.81 -3.32 -46.62
N HIS A 881 -8.44 -3.81 -45.56
CA HIS A 881 -9.87 -3.80 -45.32
C HIS A 881 -10.31 -2.47 -44.67
N LYS A 882 -11.36 -1.82 -45.22
CA LYS A 882 -11.78 -0.45 -44.84
C LYS A 882 -13.22 -0.37 -44.33
N ASP A 883 -13.60 -1.35 -43.52
CA ASP A 883 -14.87 -1.38 -42.79
C ASP A 883 -14.59 -1.60 -41.28
N VAL A 884 -15.20 -2.60 -40.62
CA VAL A 884 -15.08 -2.82 -39.17
C VAL A 884 -14.53 -4.21 -38.80
N PHE A 885 -13.75 -4.21 -37.72
CA PHE A 885 -13.50 -5.39 -36.90
C PHE A 885 -14.54 -5.45 -35.76
N LEU A 886 -15.05 -6.64 -35.48
CA LEU A 886 -16.05 -6.90 -34.46
C LEU A 886 -15.49 -7.90 -33.43
N LEU A 887 -15.32 -7.45 -32.19
CA LEU A 887 -14.76 -8.27 -31.10
C LEU A 887 -15.85 -9.14 -30.45
N THR A 888 -15.58 -10.43 -30.24
CA THR A 888 -16.58 -11.35 -29.68
C THR A 888 -16.52 -11.41 -28.14
N PRO A 889 -17.64 -11.78 -27.46
CA PRO A 889 -17.64 -12.03 -26.02
C PRO A 889 -16.73 -13.21 -25.61
N ASN A 890 -16.38 -14.09 -26.56
CA ASN A 890 -15.49 -15.23 -26.35
C ASN A 890 -14.02 -14.91 -26.69
N GLN A 891 -13.69 -13.63 -26.85
CA GLN A 891 -12.34 -13.05 -26.99
C GLN A 891 -11.72 -13.14 -28.40
N ASN A 892 -12.51 -13.45 -29.42
CA ASN A 892 -12.08 -13.52 -30.83
C ASN A 892 -12.36 -12.22 -31.60
N LEU A 893 -12.02 -12.19 -32.89
CA LEU A 893 -12.20 -11.04 -33.78
C LEU A 893 -12.78 -11.47 -35.13
N ILE A 894 -13.88 -10.81 -35.51
CA ILE A 894 -14.54 -10.96 -36.81
C ILE A 894 -14.12 -9.81 -37.73
N ILE A 895 -13.60 -10.14 -38.91
CA ILE A 895 -13.45 -9.21 -40.04
C ILE A 895 -14.81 -9.16 -40.73
N LYS A 896 -15.53 -8.04 -40.58
CA LYS A 896 -16.94 -7.91 -41.00
C LYS A 896 -17.06 -7.27 -42.39
N ASN A 897 -18.19 -7.47 -43.07
CA ASN A 897 -18.57 -6.74 -44.29
C ASN A 897 -17.58 -6.90 -45.47
N VAL A 898 -16.91 -8.04 -45.57
CA VAL A 898 -15.99 -8.36 -46.67
C VAL A 898 -16.77 -8.59 -47.95
N LYS A 899 -16.39 -7.91 -49.03
CA LYS A 899 -16.95 -8.18 -50.36
C LYS A 899 -16.33 -9.45 -50.97
N SER A 900 -17.08 -10.12 -51.84
CA SER A 900 -16.59 -11.28 -52.61
C SER A 900 -15.32 -10.98 -53.43
N GLU A 901 -15.11 -9.73 -53.88
CA GLU A 901 -13.91 -9.30 -54.61
C GLU A 901 -12.65 -9.20 -53.72
N ASP A 902 -12.80 -8.77 -52.46
CA ASP A 902 -11.68 -8.64 -51.51
C ASP A 902 -11.31 -9.97 -50.84
N LYS A 903 -12.22 -10.96 -50.85
CA LYS A 903 -12.10 -12.22 -50.12
C LYS A 903 -10.79 -12.97 -50.35
N VAL A 904 -10.34 -13.07 -51.61
CA VAL A 904 -9.10 -13.78 -51.97
C VAL A 904 -7.88 -13.07 -51.38
N LYS A 905 -7.80 -11.75 -51.55
CA LYS A 905 -6.70 -10.92 -51.03
C LYS A 905 -6.62 -10.95 -49.50
N LEU A 906 -7.76 -10.99 -48.81
CA LEU A 906 -7.79 -11.14 -47.35
C LEU A 906 -7.41 -12.57 -46.91
N GLN A 907 -7.78 -13.60 -47.67
CA GLN A 907 -7.33 -14.97 -47.43
C GLN A 907 -5.80 -15.08 -47.54
N GLU A 908 -5.19 -14.55 -48.61
CA GLU A 908 -3.73 -14.51 -48.80
C GLU A 908 -3.00 -13.81 -47.63
N LEU A 909 -3.57 -12.72 -47.09
CA LEU A 909 -3.03 -12.06 -45.89
C LEU A 909 -3.20 -12.92 -44.63
N MET A 910 -4.36 -13.55 -44.43
CA MET A 910 -4.57 -14.41 -43.27
C MET A 910 -3.64 -15.62 -43.27
N ASP A 911 -3.43 -16.25 -44.43
CA ASP A 911 -2.51 -17.38 -44.59
C ASP A 911 -1.05 -16.94 -44.37
N LYS A 912 -0.63 -15.80 -44.95
CA LYS A 912 0.72 -15.23 -44.77
C LYS A 912 1.07 -14.97 -43.29
N TYR A 913 0.09 -14.62 -42.47
CA TYR A 913 0.28 -14.25 -41.06
C TYR A 913 -0.25 -15.30 -40.05
N ASN A 914 -0.54 -16.53 -40.51
CA ASN A 914 -1.07 -17.63 -39.70
C ASN A 914 -2.32 -17.25 -38.89
N LEU A 915 -3.22 -16.47 -39.50
CA LEU A 915 -4.49 -15.99 -38.96
C LEU A 915 -5.72 -16.77 -39.49
N SER A 916 -5.53 -17.65 -40.48
CA SER A 916 -6.55 -18.59 -40.97
C SER A 916 -6.69 -19.85 -40.10
N ASN A 917 -6.22 -19.79 -38.85
CA ASN A 917 -5.96 -20.90 -37.94
C ASN A 917 -7.23 -21.45 -37.24
N VAL A 918 -8.15 -22.04 -38.01
CA VAL A 918 -9.43 -22.57 -37.49
C VAL A 918 -9.50 -24.11 -37.37
N ASP A 919 -8.47 -24.85 -37.78
CA ASP A 919 -8.43 -26.32 -37.75
C ASP A 919 -8.09 -26.92 -36.37
N PHE A 920 -8.89 -26.56 -35.37
CA PHE A 920 -8.76 -27.02 -33.98
C PHE A 920 -9.98 -27.84 -33.54
N SER A 921 -9.86 -28.55 -32.41
CA SER A 921 -11.01 -29.18 -31.76
C SER A 921 -12.05 -28.13 -31.33
N GLN A 922 -13.32 -28.50 -31.32
CA GLN A 922 -14.37 -27.63 -30.80
C GLN A 922 -14.20 -27.37 -29.28
N LEU A 923 -13.56 -28.26 -28.53
CA LEU A 923 -13.12 -28.00 -27.15
C LEU A 923 -12.19 -26.77 -27.09
N ARG A 924 -11.18 -26.69 -27.97
CA ARG A 924 -10.24 -25.56 -28.00
C ARG A 924 -10.88 -24.28 -28.49
N LEU A 925 -11.67 -24.35 -29.57
CA LEU A 925 -12.37 -23.21 -30.15
C LEU A 925 -13.38 -22.57 -29.17
N ASN A 926 -13.97 -23.37 -28.28
CA ASN A 926 -14.87 -22.92 -27.20
C ASN A 926 -14.17 -22.78 -25.83
N SER A 927 -12.83 -22.82 -25.80
CA SER A 927 -12.04 -22.63 -24.58
C SER A 927 -11.82 -21.15 -24.25
N MET A 928 -11.86 -20.77 -22.96
CA MET A 928 -11.66 -19.37 -22.58
C MET A 928 -11.09 -19.15 -21.17
N ALA A 929 -9.91 -18.52 -21.08
CA ALA A 929 -9.29 -18.08 -19.84
C ALA A 929 -9.57 -16.60 -19.49
N CYS A 930 -9.23 -16.20 -18.26
CA CYS A 930 -9.01 -14.78 -17.91
C CYS A 930 -7.50 -14.51 -17.77
N VAL A 931 -7.08 -13.24 -17.83
CA VAL A 931 -5.66 -12.84 -17.74
C VAL A 931 -4.91 -13.54 -16.59
N ALA A 932 -5.45 -13.46 -15.37
CA ALA A 932 -4.79 -13.97 -14.17
C ALA A 932 -3.34 -13.44 -14.02
N LEU A 933 -2.36 -14.31 -13.80
CA LEU A 933 -0.96 -13.94 -13.63
C LEU A 933 -0.31 -13.50 -14.97
N PRO A 934 0.72 -12.63 -14.95
CA PRO A 934 1.30 -12.01 -13.76
C PRO A 934 0.49 -10.82 -13.25
N THR A 935 -0.16 -10.04 -14.13
CA THR A 935 -0.57 -8.67 -13.78
C THR A 935 -1.83 -8.57 -12.90
N CYS A 936 -2.64 -9.62 -12.75
CA CYS A 936 -3.82 -9.56 -11.89
C CYS A 936 -3.45 -9.74 -10.41
N GLY A 937 -3.47 -8.65 -9.64
CA GLY A 937 -3.32 -8.65 -8.18
C GLY A 937 -4.42 -9.40 -7.39
N LEU A 938 -5.39 -10.04 -8.06
CA LEU A 938 -6.41 -10.91 -7.45
C LEU A 938 -6.28 -12.39 -7.86
N ALA A 939 -5.29 -12.75 -8.69
CA ALA A 939 -5.08 -14.13 -9.11
C ALA A 939 -4.47 -15.01 -8.00
N MET A 940 -5.08 -16.17 -7.78
CA MET A 940 -4.65 -17.24 -6.88
C MET A 940 -3.90 -18.35 -7.62
N ALA A 941 -4.32 -18.62 -8.86
CA ALA A 941 -3.66 -19.54 -9.79
C ALA A 941 -3.50 -18.88 -11.17
N GLU A 942 -2.83 -19.58 -12.08
CA GLU A 942 -2.78 -19.25 -13.50
C GLU A 942 -4.16 -19.27 -14.18
N ALA A 943 -4.23 -18.75 -15.40
CA ALA A 943 -5.30 -19.08 -16.33
C ALA A 943 -4.88 -18.91 -17.79
N GLU A 944 -4.60 -17.68 -18.25
CA GLU A 944 -4.27 -17.39 -19.66
C GLU A 944 -3.03 -18.15 -20.14
N ARG A 945 -2.01 -18.29 -19.29
CA ARG A 945 -0.73 -18.95 -19.60
C ARG A 945 -0.77 -20.47 -19.44
N TYR A 946 -1.82 -21.00 -18.83
CA TYR A 946 -1.95 -22.40 -18.48
C TYR A 946 -3.00 -23.14 -19.32
N LEU A 947 -4.16 -22.52 -19.58
CA LEU A 947 -5.27 -23.18 -20.28
C LEU A 947 -4.84 -23.85 -21.59
N PRO A 948 -4.04 -23.25 -22.50
CA PRO A 948 -3.64 -23.91 -23.74
C PRO A 948 -2.97 -25.28 -23.51
N LYS A 949 -2.09 -25.39 -22.51
CA LYS A 949 -1.40 -26.64 -22.15
C LYS A 949 -2.36 -27.71 -21.66
N LEU A 950 -3.35 -27.32 -20.86
CA LEU A 950 -4.40 -28.23 -20.39
C LEU A 950 -5.31 -28.67 -21.56
N ILE A 951 -5.60 -27.78 -22.51
CA ILE A 951 -6.33 -28.17 -23.72
C ILE A 951 -5.50 -29.13 -24.57
N ASP A 952 -4.17 -28.93 -24.71
CA ASP A 952 -3.29 -29.90 -25.38
C ASP A 952 -3.44 -31.32 -24.77
N ARG A 953 -3.50 -31.42 -23.43
CA ARG A 953 -3.70 -32.69 -22.70
C ARG A 953 -5.11 -33.26 -22.77
N LEU A 954 -6.13 -32.45 -23.03
CA LEU A 954 -7.51 -32.92 -23.18
C LEU A 954 -7.80 -33.27 -24.64
N ASP A 955 -7.22 -32.56 -25.61
CA ASP A 955 -7.31 -32.84 -27.05
C ASP A 955 -6.83 -34.26 -27.38
N GLU A 956 -5.76 -34.76 -26.71
CA GLU A 956 -5.34 -36.17 -26.75
C GLU A 956 -6.54 -37.12 -26.58
N THR A 957 -7.39 -36.87 -25.58
CA THR A 957 -8.56 -37.72 -25.25
C THR A 957 -9.79 -37.39 -26.10
N ILE A 958 -10.01 -36.13 -26.47
CA ILE A 958 -11.10 -35.75 -27.39
C ILE A 958 -10.96 -36.47 -28.73
N LEU A 959 -9.74 -36.52 -29.27
CA LEU A 959 -9.45 -37.19 -30.55
C LEU A 959 -9.56 -38.72 -30.42
N ASP A 960 -9.05 -39.32 -29.35
CA ASP A 960 -9.25 -40.75 -29.02
C ASP A 960 -10.75 -41.15 -29.00
N CYS A 961 -11.62 -40.24 -28.57
CA CYS A 961 -13.06 -40.47 -28.43
C CYS A 961 -13.88 -40.09 -29.68
N GLY A 962 -13.23 -39.57 -30.73
CA GLY A 962 -13.90 -39.07 -31.94
C GLY A 962 -14.60 -37.71 -31.79
N LEU A 963 -14.57 -37.08 -30.62
CA LEU A 963 -15.30 -35.86 -30.27
C LEU A 963 -14.71 -34.56 -30.84
N ARG A 964 -14.00 -34.61 -31.98
CA ARG A 964 -13.28 -33.44 -32.54
C ARG A 964 -14.22 -32.25 -32.78
N ASP A 965 -15.40 -32.56 -33.30
CA ASP A 965 -16.39 -31.58 -33.78
C ASP A 965 -17.52 -31.33 -32.76
N ASP A 966 -17.42 -31.90 -31.55
CA ASP A 966 -18.38 -31.73 -30.46
C ASP A 966 -18.06 -30.49 -29.60
N SER A 967 -19.01 -29.56 -29.53
CA SER A 967 -18.86 -28.29 -28.82
C SER A 967 -18.96 -28.47 -27.30
N ILE A 968 -17.81 -28.71 -26.66
CA ILE A 968 -17.67 -28.76 -25.20
C ILE A 968 -17.06 -27.45 -24.70
N ILE A 969 -17.80 -26.71 -23.87
CA ILE A 969 -17.42 -25.39 -23.39
C ILE A 969 -16.57 -25.51 -22.11
N ILE A 970 -15.28 -25.16 -22.19
CA ILE A 970 -14.33 -25.18 -21.07
C ILE A 970 -13.81 -23.76 -20.72
N ARG A 971 -13.97 -23.34 -19.45
CA ARG A 971 -13.63 -21.96 -19.05
C ARG A 971 -12.84 -21.89 -17.75
N MET A 972 -11.75 -21.11 -17.75
CA MET A 972 -10.78 -21.05 -16.64
C MET A 972 -10.64 -19.63 -16.07
N SER A 973 -10.74 -19.45 -14.76
CA SER A 973 -10.49 -18.18 -14.07
C SER A 973 -9.53 -18.40 -12.90
N GLY A 974 -8.41 -17.67 -12.84
CA GLY A 974 -7.41 -17.83 -11.77
C GLY A 974 -7.84 -17.38 -10.36
N CYS A 975 -9.12 -17.03 -10.15
CA CYS A 975 -9.74 -16.67 -8.86
C CYS A 975 -11.28 -16.70 -8.96
N PRO A 976 -12.05 -16.72 -7.85
CA PRO A 976 -13.51 -16.85 -7.85
C PRO A 976 -14.30 -15.61 -8.33
N ASN A 977 -13.61 -14.56 -8.79
CA ASN A 977 -14.25 -13.40 -9.44
C ASN A 977 -14.99 -13.74 -10.74
N GLY A 978 -14.72 -14.91 -11.35
CA GLY A 978 -15.44 -15.42 -12.51
C GLY A 978 -15.28 -14.55 -13.78
N CYS A 979 -14.07 -14.02 -14.02
CA CYS A 979 -13.80 -13.07 -15.09
C CYS A 979 -13.99 -13.66 -16.50
N SER A 980 -13.75 -14.96 -16.68
CA SER A 980 -14.03 -15.72 -17.91
C SER A 980 -15.44 -16.33 -17.97
N ARG A 981 -16.37 -15.90 -17.10
CA ARG A 981 -17.73 -16.48 -16.99
C ARG A 981 -17.71 -18.02 -16.80
N PRO A 982 -16.88 -18.58 -15.88
CA PRO A 982 -16.67 -20.03 -15.76
C PRO A 982 -17.91 -20.77 -15.24
N TYR A 983 -18.64 -20.19 -14.29
CA TYR A 983 -19.76 -20.85 -13.61
C TYR A 983 -21.00 -21.15 -14.49
N ILE A 984 -20.93 -20.92 -15.80
CA ILE A 984 -21.95 -21.28 -16.80
C ILE A 984 -21.34 -22.06 -17.99
N ALA A 985 -20.11 -22.56 -17.83
CA ALA A 985 -19.49 -23.51 -18.75
C ALA A 985 -19.82 -24.95 -18.34
N GLU A 986 -19.73 -25.89 -19.28
CA GLU A 986 -19.89 -27.32 -18.99
C GLU A 986 -18.75 -27.84 -18.11
N ILE A 987 -17.53 -27.41 -18.39
CA ILE A 987 -16.32 -27.66 -17.60
C ILE A 987 -15.75 -26.31 -17.15
N ALA A 988 -15.58 -26.12 -15.83
CA ALA A 988 -15.05 -24.87 -15.30
C ALA A 988 -13.96 -25.05 -14.25
N LEU A 989 -12.90 -24.27 -14.37
CA LEU A 989 -11.73 -24.32 -13.48
C LEU A 989 -11.52 -22.97 -12.81
N VAL A 990 -11.58 -22.94 -11.49
CA VAL A 990 -11.52 -21.71 -10.69
C VAL A 990 -10.36 -21.78 -9.70
N GLY A 991 -9.28 -21.07 -10.00
CA GLY A 991 -8.03 -21.08 -9.21
C GLY A 991 -8.27 -20.77 -7.73
N LYS A 992 -7.67 -21.58 -6.85
CA LYS A 992 -7.85 -21.53 -5.38
C LYS A 992 -6.54 -21.24 -4.65
N ALA A 993 -5.44 -21.83 -5.10
CA ALA A 993 -4.06 -21.51 -4.70
C ALA A 993 -3.13 -21.78 -5.92
N PRO A 994 -1.80 -21.52 -5.83
CA PRO A 994 -0.90 -21.81 -6.95
C PRO A 994 -1.07 -23.23 -7.49
N ASN A 995 -1.13 -23.35 -8.82
CA ASN A 995 -1.34 -24.59 -9.58
C ASN A 995 -2.59 -25.42 -9.22
N THR A 996 -3.53 -24.92 -8.40
CA THR A 996 -4.71 -25.67 -7.94
C THR A 996 -6.02 -24.94 -8.17
N TYR A 997 -7.05 -25.70 -8.53
CA TYR A 997 -8.34 -25.20 -9.02
C TYR A 997 -9.50 -25.91 -8.31
N ASN A 998 -10.62 -25.21 -8.12
CA ASN A 998 -11.90 -25.88 -7.91
C ASN A 998 -12.49 -26.22 -9.28
N LEU A 999 -12.78 -27.50 -9.52
CA LEU A 999 -13.41 -28.02 -10.73
C LEU A 999 -14.93 -28.02 -10.56
N PHE A 1000 -15.61 -27.30 -11.45
CA PHE A 1000 -17.07 -27.25 -11.57
C PHE A 1000 -17.50 -27.95 -12.85
N LEU A 1001 -18.62 -28.66 -12.81
CA LEU A 1001 -19.21 -29.35 -13.96
C LEU A 1001 -20.70 -29.03 -14.11
N GLY A 1002 -21.22 -29.22 -15.33
CA GLY A 1002 -22.66 -29.25 -15.58
C GLY A 1002 -23.33 -27.89 -15.72
N GLY A 1003 -22.62 -26.86 -16.19
CA GLY A 1003 -23.26 -25.67 -16.77
C GLY A 1003 -24.14 -26.02 -17.98
N GLY A 1004 -24.83 -25.03 -18.54
CA GLY A 1004 -25.70 -25.24 -19.70
C GLY A 1004 -25.03 -24.91 -21.04
N PHE A 1005 -25.29 -25.73 -22.07
CA PHE A 1005 -24.73 -25.61 -23.43
C PHE A 1005 -24.92 -24.22 -24.08
N TYR A 1006 -25.93 -23.46 -23.64
CA TYR A 1006 -26.24 -22.10 -24.11
C TYR A 1006 -26.28 -21.09 -22.94
N GLY A 1007 -25.51 -21.32 -21.88
CA GLY A 1007 -25.30 -20.38 -20.77
C GLY A 1007 -26.52 -20.15 -19.86
N ASP A 1008 -27.46 -21.10 -19.84
CA ASP A 1008 -28.74 -20.98 -19.14
C ASP A 1008 -28.73 -21.54 -17.70
N ARG A 1009 -27.78 -22.43 -17.39
CA ARG A 1009 -27.64 -23.17 -16.12
C ARG A 1009 -26.26 -22.95 -15.48
N VAL A 1010 -26.24 -22.84 -14.15
CA VAL A 1010 -25.01 -22.69 -13.34
C VAL A 1010 -24.35 -24.05 -13.09
N ALA A 1011 -23.04 -24.14 -13.33
CA ALA A 1011 -22.22 -25.31 -13.05
C ALA A 1011 -22.06 -25.54 -11.54
N LYS A 1012 -22.11 -26.80 -11.10
CA LYS A 1012 -21.94 -27.21 -9.69
C LYS A 1012 -20.51 -27.60 -9.41
N LEU A 1013 -20.05 -27.35 -8.18
CA LEU A 1013 -18.74 -27.78 -7.70
C LEU A 1013 -18.67 -29.31 -7.68
N TYR A 1014 -17.63 -29.88 -8.30
CA TYR A 1014 -17.45 -31.33 -8.45
C TYR A 1014 -16.28 -31.86 -7.62
N LYS A 1015 -15.11 -31.21 -7.68
CA LYS A 1015 -13.92 -31.56 -6.87
C LYS A 1015 -13.17 -30.26 -6.50
N GLU A 1016 -12.75 -30.13 -5.25
CA GLU A 1016 -12.01 -28.97 -4.76
C GLU A 1016 -10.50 -29.16 -4.83
N SER A 1017 -9.76 -28.04 -4.93
CA SER A 1017 -8.29 -27.99 -4.80
C SER A 1017 -7.51 -28.97 -5.71
N VAL A 1018 -8.00 -29.24 -6.92
CA VAL A 1018 -7.35 -30.17 -7.88
C VAL A 1018 -6.17 -29.54 -8.61
N ASP A 1019 -5.11 -30.32 -8.77
CA ASP A 1019 -3.96 -30.07 -9.65
C ASP A 1019 -4.20 -30.62 -11.08
N GLU A 1020 -3.21 -30.52 -11.97
CA GLU A 1020 -3.31 -31.01 -13.36
C GLU A 1020 -3.60 -32.51 -13.43
N GLU A 1021 -2.90 -33.34 -12.66
CA GLU A 1021 -3.03 -34.80 -12.71
C GLU A 1021 -4.44 -35.21 -12.26
N GLN A 1022 -4.95 -34.59 -11.19
CA GLN A 1022 -6.31 -34.81 -10.69
C GLN A 1022 -7.41 -34.24 -11.60
N ILE A 1023 -7.13 -33.19 -12.36
CA ILE A 1023 -8.05 -32.70 -13.42
C ILE A 1023 -8.12 -33.72 -14.55
N LEU A 1024 -6.98 -34.25 -15.01
CA LEU A 1024 -6.94 -35.25 -16.09
C LEU A 1024 -7.50 -36.60 -15.66
N GLU A 1025 -7.24 -37.05 -14.43
CA GLU A 1025 -7.83 -38.24 -13.79
C GLU A 1025 -9.37 -38.17 -13.80
N VAL A 1026 -9.94 -36.99 -13.51
CA VAL A 1026 -11.40 -36.79 -13.50
C VAL A 1026 -11.96 -36.64 -14.91
N LEU A 1027 -11.36 -35.78 -15.74
CA LEU A 1027 -11.97 -35.41 -17.04
C LEU A 1027 -11.80 -36.50 -18.10
N ARG A 1028 -10.68 -37.23 -18.15
CA ARG A 1028 -10.45 -38.23 -19.22
C ARG A 1028 -11.48 -39.39 -19.18
N PRO A 1029 -11.84 -39.97 -18.03
CA PRO A 1029 -12.92 -40.96 -17.95
C PRO A 1029 -14.32 -40.37 -18.21
N LEU A 1030 -14.57 -39.12 -17.81
CA LEU A 1030 -15.86 -38.45 -18.06
C LEU A 1030 -16.07 -38.17 -19.55
N ILE A 1031 -15.04 -37.70 -20.27
CA ILE A 1031 -15.07 -37.52 -21.72
C ILE A 1031 -15.30 -38.86 -22.44
N LYS A 1032 -14.57 -39.91 -22.03
CA LYS A 1032 -14.74 -41.28 -22.54
C LYS A 1032 -16.12 -41.89 -22.27
N ARG A 1033 -16.81 -41.43 -21.23
CA ARG A 1033 -18.20 -41.82 -20.94
C ARG A 1033 -19.19 -41.00 -21.78
N TYR A 1034 -18.96 -39.70 -21.93
CA TYR A 1034 -19.78 -38.80 -22.75
C TYR A 1034 -19.79 -39.20 -24.23
N SER A 1035 -18.70 -39.76 -24.78
CA SER A 1035 -18.68 -40.32 -26.14
C SER A 1035 -19.42 -41.66 -26.31
N LEU A 1036 -20.07 -42.18 -25.27
CA LEU A 1036 -20.72 -43.51 -25.26
C LEU A 1036 -22.19 -43.49 -24.79
N GLU A 1037 -22.72 -42.35 -24.35
CA GLU A 1037 -24.08 -42.17 -23.81
C GLU A 1037 -24.95 -41.25 -24.69
#